data_AF-A0A1F0U4H4-F1
#
_entry.id   AF-A0A1F0U4H4-F1
#
_cell.length_a   1.000
_cell.length_b   1.000
_cell.length_c   1.000
_cell.angle_alpha   90.00
_cell.angle_beta   90.00
_cell.angle_gamma   90.00
#
_symmetry.space_group_name_H-M   'P 1'
#
loop_
_entity.id
_entity.type
_entity.pdbx_description
1 polymer ?
#
loop_
_entity_poly.entity_id
_entity_poly.type
_entity_poly.pdbx_seq_one_letter_code
_entity_poly.pdbx_strand_id
1 'polypeptide(L)'
;MKKQVLSLGLGLLSATLLNAQTTPWPGHAIGNGGEYYLYNVATGLWLQNNNTVKDGWATAVNVGTRGLPITFEKTGAKTFRLSSIFYKGNCVSKKIGDAGLLYWDMPADNIGDWELSPADNMQSIHGYWLECDALVLGADNNLLTVDKEKNSVWQLVTREERIADAKAKASAEHPVDVTWLIGASDLVTKNNLFKMDCTAAPNTEHSTYRGGWDIVRANTIQEFWNTQTFDFYQTISGLPNGTYKFSVRGYYRDGSSETRNYAMYGYGADKFINGTEQLRATYYANGTSAPIMSLYAGAKKAPEEGFNFQAERENKQNSGLYVPNTTHEANCALWKGNYQNPEITVTVTDGTLKLGVKKEAGVVDDWCVISNFSLKYLGSKVLQTAEEALKDLKAILATTKAFKGAVAPALSKQYTDAIAAANKTLTSTDPVAIIAATSNLQKAYDAVAACSENYSALVKTTEICKNINKNNDAQLNAATVKAEKVAKTATTNADMKAALVDLRVARKIVAADKMPDIYKGAKAGAGEFYFYNVASQKFLMGGSDWNTHAAVDVPGLLFTVAAEGNGFTINRFGGKAGNYLGYNGYTDIPDKAVWAFVPVAGKANVYNIVKGDNHAQGLAFAPQSNTDADEAMDKEFWNTVSVEAAVAKNANAEWKLVTKAERDALLATATEKRPVDATYLLANPGFNRPDLFKKWNNDKKGDFKDANLGVIDRGRRTNPVCEAYYLNSFEVNQTVSNLPEGYYQVNMTGYYRDGSRENLQQKVAKGTAPARHAMLYIEYKGKGDEVALPSIAAGMNQCPGIGWTGTAGEQPDDVMDAAEYFECGLYKVYTHIIKVGPEGELTIGVTKDKQVDGDWAVFDNFRLTYFGKKVSQGTINGIDNVKSDVVEDGKIYNLQGMEVKRPLKRGIYISNGKKFIVK
;
A
#
# COMPACT_ATOMS: atom_id res chain seq x y z
N MET A 1 -64.54 25.40 -1.26
CA MET A 1 -64.73 24.02 -1.78
C MET A 1 -63.45 23.25 -1.45
N LYS A 2 -63.44 22.53 -0.33
CA LYS A 2 -63.44 21.06 -0.21
C LYS A 2 -62.21 20.33 -0.83
N LYS A 3 -61.37 19.85 0.09
CA LYS A 3 -60.62 18.57 0.15
C LYS A 3 -59.37 18.36 -0.73
N GLN A 4 -58.44 17.64 -0.08
CA GLN A 4 -57.23 16.95 -0.57
C GLN A 4 -55.95 17.78 -0.63
N VAL A 5 -55.08 17.64 0.39
CA VAL A 5 -53.79 16.91 0.34
C VAL A 5 -53.15 17.04 1.73
N LEU A 6 -53.22 15.96 2.53
CA LEU A 6 -52.42 15.76 3.74
C LEU A 6 -52.37 14.25 3.97
N SER A 7 -51.41 13.60 3.30
CA SER A 7 -51.16 12.16 3.42
C SER A 7 -49.78 11.83 2.87
N LEU A 8 -48.76 11.87 3.73
CA LEU A 8 -47.51 11.07 3.69
C LEU A 8 -46.59 11.61 4.80
N GLY A 9 -46.54 10.90 5.94
CA GLY A 9 -45.69 11.27 7.08
C GLY A 9 -46.19 10.90 8.48
N LEU A 10 -47.28 10.13 8.60
CA LEU A 10 -47.70 9.54 9.87
C LEU A 10 -48.11 8.09 9.65
N GLY A 11 -47.21 7.18 10.03
CA GLY A 11 -47.50 5.78 10.31
C GLY A 11 -46.32 5.27 11.13
N LEU A 12 -46.42 4.92 12.41
CA LEU A 12 -47.53 4.81 13.34
C LEU A 12 -47.09 5.50 14.65
N LEU A 13 -47.68 6.64 14.97
CA LEU A 13 -47.69 7.17 16.33
C LEU A 13 -49.12 6.98 16.83
N SER A 14 -49.41 5.77 17.29
CA SER A 14 -50.53 5.58 18.20
C SER A 14 -50.19 6.35 19.46
N ALA A 15 -50.71 7.56 19.58
CA ALA A 15 -50.88 8.22 20.87
C ALA A 15 -51.92 7.42 21.65
N THR A 16 -51.50 6.26 22.17
CA THR A 16 -52.21 5.54 23.20
C THR A 16 -51.96 6.28 24.51
N LEU A 17 -53.05 6.62 25.18
CA LEU A 17 -53.10 6.96 26.60
C LEU A 17 -52.06 6.17 27.40
N LEU A 18 -51.32 6.86 28.28
CA LEU A 18 -50.38 6.31 29.26
C LEU A 18 -51.08 5.26 30.15
N ASN A 19 -51.22 4.04 29.64
CA ASN A 19 -51.30 2.84 30.45
C ASN A 19 -49.86 2.32 30.59
N ALA A 20 -49.47 1.99 31.82
CA ALA A 20 -48.18 1.39 32.16
C ALA A 20 -47.77 0.34 31.11
N GLN A 21 -46.73 0.64 30.33
CA GLN A 21 -46.23 -0.28 29.31
C GLN A 21 -45.47 -1.40 30.04
N THR A 22 -46.00 -2.62 30.03
CA THR A 22 -45.21 -3.79 30.41
C THR A 22 -44.17 -4.01 29.31
N THR A 23 -42.89 -4.06 29.70
CA THR A 23 -41.79 -4.29 28.76
C THR A 23 -41.95 -5.63 28.01
N PRO A 24 -41.68 -5.69 26.69
CA PRO A 24 -41.69 -6.96 25.95
C PRO A 24 -40.44 -7.81 26.21
N TRP A 25 -39.45 -7.28 26.94
CA TRP A 25 -38.16 -7.93 27.13
C TRP A 25 -38.11 -8.67 28.47
N PRO A 26 -37.62 -9.92 28.50
CA PRO A 26 -37.52 -10.68 29.74
C PRO A 26 -36.46 -10.09 30.68
N GLY A 27 -35.46 -9.37 30.16
CA GLY A 27 -34.39 -8.73 30.93
C GLY A 27 -33.34 -9.73 31.43
N HIS A 28 -32.07 -9.32 31.42
CA HIS A 28 -30.96 -10.18 31.84
C HIS A 28 -30.27 -9.69 33.12
N ALA A 29 -29.85 -10.64 33.95
CA ALA A 29 -28.91 -10.36 35.02
C ALA A 29 -27.50 -10.10 34.47
N ILE A 30 -26.83 -9.02 34.92
CA ILE A 30 -25.52 -8.59 34.39
C ILE A 30 -24.37 -9.58 34.65
N GLY A 31 -24.44 -10.39 35.73
CA GLY A 31 -23.39 -11.35 36.07
C GLY A 31 -22.00 -10.72 36.19
N ASN A 32 -21.06 -11.16 35.35
CA ASN A 32 -19.68 -10.65 35.30
C ASN A 32 -19.42 -9.63 34.16
N GLY A 33 -20.48 -9.10 33.53
CA GLY A 33 -20.39 -8.24 32.35
C GLY A 33 -20.79 -8.99 31.07
N GLY A 34 -20.70 -8.30 29.94
CA GLY A 34 -21.13 -8.82 28.63
C GLY A 34 -21.53 -7.70 27.67
N GLU A 35 -21.99 -8.06 26.47
CA GLU A 35 -22.53 -7.12 25.50
C GLU A 35 -24.06 -7.14 25.50
N TYR A 36 -24.68 -5.98 25.68
CA TYR A 36 -26.13 -5.82 25.75
C TYR A 36 -26.59 -4.54 25.03
N TYR A 37 -27.87 -4.49 24.69
CA TYR A 37 -28.59 -3.27 24.37
C TYR A 37 -29.36 -2.81 25.60
N LEU A 38 -29.29 -1.53 25.94
CA LEU A 38 -30.01 -0.95 27.06
C LEU A 38 -31.38 -0.43 26.61
N TYR A 39 -32.45 -1.06 27.07
CA TYR A 39 -33.83 -0.65 26.82
C TYR A 39 -34.40 0.13 28.00
N ASN A 40 -34.94 1.33 27.75
CA ASN A 40 -35.61 2.12 28.76
C ASN A 40 -37.07 1.69 28.88
N VAL A 41 -37.46 1.19 30.06
CA VAL A 41 -38.76 0.53 30.27
C VAL A 41 -39.93 1.49 30.03
N ALA A 42 -39.83 2.73 30.51
CA ALA A 42 -40.94 3.68 30.48
C ALA A 42 -41.10 4.40 29.14
N THR A 43 -40.00 4.70 28.44
CA THR A 43 -40.06 5.42 27.15
C THR A 43 -40.11 4.50 25.94
N GLY A 44 -39.70 3.22 26.09
CA GLY A 44 -39.58 2.27 24.99
C GLY A 44 -38.42 2.55 24.03
N LEU A 45 -37.52 3.46 24.39
CA LEU A 45 -36.33 3.82 23.63
C LEU A 45 -35.10 3.04 24.09
N TRP A 46 -34.08 3.02 23.24
CA TRP A 46 -32.81 2.37 23.49
C TRP A 46 -31.72 3.40 23.76
N LEU A 47 -30.76 3.06 24.63
CA LEU A 47 -29.54 3.85 24.77
C LEU A 47 -28.72 3.74 23.48
N GLN A 48 -28.34 4.89 22.94
CA GLN A 48 -27.58 5.02 21.71
C GLN A 48 -26.71 6.29 21.76
N ASN A 49 -26.21 6.69 20.60
CA ASN A 49 -25.54 7.95 20.41
C ASN A 49 -26.50 9.07 19.98
N ASN A 50 -26.03 10.30 20.09
CA ASN A 50 -26.80 11.49 19.79
C ASN A 50 -27.00 11.66 18.28
N ASN A 51 -28.26 11.78 17.89
CA ASN A 51 -28.67 12.17 16.55
C ASN A 51 -29.80 13.22 16.59
N THR A 52 -30.05 13.84 17.75
CA THR A 52 -31.18 14.76 17.98
C THR A 52 -30.74 16.13 18.49
N VAL A 53 -29.76 16.23 19.38
CA VAL A 53 -29.30 17.51 19.94
C VAL A 53 -28.26 18.12 19.01
N LYS A 54 -28.69 19.05 18.14
CA LYS A 54 -27.91 19.67 17.06
C LYS A 54 -26.46 20.06 17.46
N ASP A 55 -26.30 20.70 18.61
CA ASP A 55 -25.01 21.24 19.09
C ASP A 55 -24.20 20.25 19.95
N GLY A 56 -24.78 19.10 20.27
CA GLY A 56 -24.08 17.98 20.90
C GLY A 56 -23.41 17.10 19.85
N TRP A 57 -22.20 16.60 20.12
CA TRP A 57 -21.53 15.72 19.16
C TRP A 57 -22.29 14.42 18.97
N ALA A 58 -22.16 13.83 17.78
CA ALA A 58 -22.80 12.57 17.45
C ALA A 58 -22.30 11.39 18.29
N THR A 59 -21.19 11.54 19.03
CA THR A 59 -20.67 10.58 20.03
C THR A 59 -21.23 10.80 21.44
N ALA A 60 -22.09 11.81 21.64
CA ALA A 60 -22.78 11.99 22.91
C ALA A 60 -23.76 10.85 23.17
N VAL A 61 -23.98 10.49 24.44
CA VAL A 61 -24.93 9.48 24.86
C VAL A 61 -26.35 10.05 24.77
N ASN A 62 -27.26 9.33 24.12
CA ASN A 62 -28.65 9.72 24.01
C ASN A 62 -29.58 8.50 23.93
N VAL A 63 -30.89 8.73 23.79
CA VAL A 63 -31.88 7.67 23.53
C VAL A 63 -32.47 7.76 22.12
N GLY A 64 -32.92 6.62 21.59
CA GLY A 64 -33.59 6.56 20.29
C GLY A 64 -34.05 5.16 19.91
N THR A 65 -34.49 4.98 18.66
CA THR A 65 -35.15 3.73 18.23
C THR A 65 -34.18 2.61 17.85
N ARG A 66 -32.90 2.91 17.61
CA ARG A 66 -31.93 1.92 17.12
C ARG A 66 -31.26 1.19 18.29
N GLY A 67 -30.71 1.94 19.23
CA GLY A 67 -29.84 1.39 20.26
C GLY A 67 -28.44 1.07 19.75
N LEU A 68 -27.47 1.05 20.66
CA LEU A 68 -26.11 0.59 20.40
C LEU A 68 -25.81 -0.70 21.16
N PRO A 69 -24.94 -1.58 20.64
CA PRO A 69 -24.33 -2.62 21.47
C PRO A 69 -23.40 -1.95 22.49
N ILE A 70 -23.54 -2.36 23.75
CA ILE A 70 -22.81 -1.79 24.88
C ILE A 70 -22.10 -2.93 25.59
N THR A 71 -20.77 -2.85 25.66
CA THR A 71 -19.95 -3.76 26.43
C THR A 71 -19.84 -3.26 27.86
N PHE A 72 -20.21 -4.11 28.81
CA PHE A 72 -20.07 -3.90 30.24
C PHE A 72 -18.80 -4.58 30.72
N GLU A 73 -17.75 -3.79 30.93
CA GLU A 73 -16.46 -4.25 31.44
C GLU A 73 -16.45 -4.13 32.97
N LYS A 74 -16.39 -5.25 33.68
CA LYS A 74 -16.45 -5.27 35.14
C LYS A 74 -15.23 -4.59 35.76
N THR A 75 -15.45 -3.56 36.59
CA THR A 75 -14.39 -2.85 37.32
C THR A 75 -14.47 -3.02 38.83
N GLY A 76 -15.59 -3.52 39.34
CA GLY A 76 -15.76 -3.84 40.76
C GLY A 76 -16.86 -4.88 40.99
N ALA A 77 -17.32 -4.99 42.23
CA ALA A 77 -18.34 -5.99 42.60
C ALA A 77 -19.66 -5.80 41.83
N LYS A 78 -20.09 -4.54 41.66
CA LYS A 78 -21.31 -4.13 40.94
C LYS A 78 -21.09 -2.98 39.93
N THR A 79 -19.84 -2.55 39.76
CA THR A 79 -19.46 -1.42 38.91
C THR A 79 -18.87 -1.87 37.59
N PHE A 80 -19.22 -1.16 36.52
CA PHE A 80 -18.86 -1.49 35.15
C PHE A 80 -18.46 -0.23 34.38
N ARG A 81 -17.50 -0.37 33.48
CA ARG A 81 -17.28 0.60 32.41
C ARG A 81 -18.14 0.23 31.22
N LEU A 82 -18.79 1.23 30.63
CA LEU A 82 -19.68 1.05 29.50
C LEU A 82 -18.97 1.57 28.25
N SER A 83 -18.59 0.67 27.36
CA SER A 83 -18.00 1.00 26.06
C SER A 83 -18.96 0.59 24.93
N SER A 84 -18.80 1.21 23.76
CA SER A 84 -19.58 0.89 22.56
C SER A 84 -18.67 0.99 21.33
N ILE A 85 -19.24 1.10 20.14
CA ILE A 85 -18.55 1.07 18.84
C ILE A 85 -17.57 2.23 18.58
N PHE A 86 -17.40 3.14 19.53
CA PHE A 86 -16.52 4.30 19.46
C PHE A 86 -15.13 3.94 20.00
N TYR A 87 -14.07 4.53 19.43
CA TYR A 87 -12.66 4.48 19.86
C TYR A 87 -12.29 3.38 20.89
N LYS A 88 -11.49 2.39 20.48
CA LYS A 88 -11.05 1.30 21.37
C LYS A 88 -10.47 1.83 22.68
N GLY A 89 -11.13 1.51 23.80
CA GLY A 89 -10.72 1.92 25.15
C GLY A 89 -11.49 3.12 25.74
N ASN A 90 -12.35 3.78 24.95
CA ASN A 90 -13.19 4.87 25.46
C ASN A 90 -14.52 4.34 26.01
N CYS A 91 -15.05 5.02 27.03
CA CYS A 91 -16.25 4.62 27.77
C CYS A 91 -17.13 5.83 28.09
N VAL A 92 -18.36 5.57 28.52
CA VAL A 92 -19.30 6.61 28.98
C VAL A 92 -18.67 7.49 30.06
N SER A 93 -18.76 8.79 29.84
CA SER A 93 -18.26 9.82 30.74
C SER A 93 -18.96 9.85 32.10
N LYS A 94 -18.24 10.13 33.19
CA LYS A 94 -18.83 10.47 34.51
C LYS A 94 -19.14 11.96 34.71
N LYS A 95 -18.92 12.76 33.68
CA LYS A 95 -19.17 14.21 33.71
C LYS A 95 -20.02 14.60 32.51
N ILE A 96 -20.96 15.50 32.77
CA ILE A 96 -21.71 16.16 31.71
C ILE A 96 -20.74 17.09 30.98
N GLY A 97 -20.52 16.81 29.70
CA GLY A 97 -19.70 17.63 28.82
C GLY A 97 -20.50 18.76 28.17
N ASP A 98 -19.94 19.29 27.08
CA ASP A 98 -20.56 20.37 26.32
C ASP A 98 -21.95 19.98 25.80
N ALA A 99 -22.82 20.96 25.60
CA ALA A 99 -24.23 20.79 25.25
C ALA A 99 -25.08 20.03 26.28
N GLY A 100 -24.57 19.82 27.51
CA GLY A 100 -25.33 19.19 28.59
C GLY A 100 -25.49 17.68 28.46
N LEU A 101 -24.58 17.00 27.75
CA LEU A 101 -24.65 15.57 27.47
C LEU A 101 -23.48 14.78 28.06
N LEU A 102 -23.69 13.48 28.28
CA LEU A 102 -22.60 12.52 28.49
C LEU A 102 -22.02 12.10 27.13
N TYR A 103 -20.83 11.51 27.11
CA TYR A 103 -20.15 11.12 25.87
C TYR A 103 -19.55 9.72 25.94
N TRP A 104 -19.58 9.01 24.81
CA TRP A 104 -19.02 7.67 24.66
C TRP A 104 -17.49 7.64 24.50
N ASP A 105 -16.88 8.77 24.15
CA ASP A 105 -15.50 8.86 23.66
C ASP A 105 -14.55 9.66 24.57
N MET A 106 -14.77 9.65 25.88
CA MET A 106 -13.97 10.44 26.82
C MET A 106 -12.59 9.84 27.15
N PRO A 107 -11.58 10.69 27.46
CA PRO A 107 -10.27 10.24 27.94
C PRO A 107 -10.37 9.60 29.34
N ALA A 108 -9.37 8.81 29.70
CA ALA A 108 -9.36 7.95 30.89
C ALA A 108 -9.80 8.65 32.20
N ASP A 109 -9.37 9.89 32.44
CA ASP A 109 -9.69 10.64 33.67
C ASP A 109 -11.17 11.00 33.81
N ASN A 110 -11.92 10.98 32.71
CA ASN A 110 -13.33 11.36 32.64
C ASN A 110 -14.27 10.17 32.41
N ILE A 111 -13.75 8.94 32.35
CA ILE A 111 -14.55 7.72 32.25
C ILE A 111 -15.25 7.44 33.59
N GLY A 112 -16.52 7.01 33.52
CA GLY A 112 -17.29 6.58 34.68
C GLY A 112 -17.23 5.07 34.91
N ASP A 113 -17.07 4.70 36.18
CA ASP A 113 -17.41 3.38 36.69
C ASP A 113 -18.87 3.44 37.18
N TRP A 114 -19.77 2.78 36.45
CA TRP A 114 -21.22 2.84 36.68
C TRP A 114 -21.67 1.62 37.47
N GLU A 115 -22.29 1.84 38.63
CA GLU A 115 -22.95 0.82 39.43
C GLU A 115 -24.29 0.44 38.82
N LEU A 116 -24.55 -0.87 38.72
CA LEU A 116 -25.84 -1.42 38.29
C LEU A 116 -26.64 -1.85 39.53
N SER A 117 -27.51 -0.96 39.99
CA SER A 117 -28.39 -1.19 41.13
C SER A 117 -29.70 -1.84 40.69
N PRO A 118 -30.16 -2.96 41.29
CA PRO A 118 -31.45 -3.56 40.96
C PRO A 118 -32.60 -2.57 41.15
N ALA A 119 -33.48 -2.49 40.16
CA ALA A 119 -34.61 -1.57 40.09
C ALA A 119 -35.88 -2.26 39.57
N ASP A 120 -36.06 -3.53 39.94
CA ASP A 120 -37.23 -4.33 39.59
C ASP A 120 -38.52 -3.64 40.03
N ASN A 121 -39.53 -3.67 39.16
CA ASN A 121 -40.85 -3.11 39.45
C ASN A 121 -41.94 -3.93 38.73
N MET A 122 -43.22 -3.57 38.95
CA MET A 122 -44.34 -4.28 38.32
C MET A 122 -44.32 -4.26 36.78
N GLN A 123 -43.53 -3.38 36.16
CA GLN A 123 -43.44 -3.19 34.71
C GLN A 123 -42.22 -3.89 34.09
N SER A 124 -41.26 -4.34 34.90
CA SER A 124 -39.98 -4.92 34.45
C SER A 124 -39.35 -5.79 35.54
N ILE A 125 -39.06 -7.05 35.20
CA ILE A 125 -38.15 -7.92 35.96
C ILE A 125 -36.72 -7.75 35.42
N HIS A 126 -35.71 -7.87 36.29
CA HIS A 126 -34.30 -7.57 36.00
C HIS A 126 -34.07 -6.14 35.48
N GLY A 127 -34.73 -5.16 36.10
CA GLY A 127 -34.51 -3.74 35.85
C GLY A 127 -33.30 -3.21 36.62
N TYR A 128 -32.63 -2.19 36.09
CA TYR A 128 -31.46 -1.56 36.70
C TYR A 128 -31.54 -0.03 36.68
N TRP A 129 -31.07 0.59 37.76
CA TRP A 129 -30.54 1.95 37.73
C TRP A 129 -29.06 1.89 37.39
N LEU A 130 -28.60 2.78 36.51
CA LEU A 130 -27.19 2.96 36.19
C LEU A 130 -26.70 4.23 36.86
N GLU A 131 -25.86 4.08 37.89
CA GLU A 131 -25.46 5.15 38.80
C GLU A 131 -23.95 5.38 38.74
N CYS A 132 -23.49 6.62 38.61
CA CYS A 132 -22.06 6.96 38.65
C CYS A 132 -21.87 8.30 39.37
N ASP A 133 -21.16 8.29 40.50
CA ASP A 133 -21.10 9.41 41.44
C ASP A 133 -22.52 9.91 41.80
N ALA A 134 -22.87 11.14 41.44
CA ALA A 134 -24.20 11.72 41.66
C ALA A 134 -25.17 11.55 40.47
N LEU A 135 -24.74 10.90 39.39
CA LEU A 135 -25.50 10.78 38.14
C LEU A 135 -26.31 9.48 38.14
N VAL A 136 -27.57 9.54 37.69
CA VAL A 136 -28.41 8.36 37.45
C VAL A 136 -29.00 8.43 36.05
N LEU A 137 -28.69 7.47 35.17
CA LEU A 137 -29.18 7.52 33.79
C LEU A 137 -30.69 7.34 33.72
N GLY A 138 -31.37 8.28 33.08
CA GLY A 138 -32.79 8.26 32.75
C GLY A 138 -33.09 8.78 31.35
N ALA A 139 -34.37 8.87 31.01
CA ALA A 139 -34.82 9.36 29.72
C ALA A 139 -36.08 10.21 29.84
N ASP A 140 -36.10 11.40 29.24
CA ASP A 140 -37.24 12.30 29.26
C ASP A 140 -37.34 13.06 27.94
N ASN A 141 -38.56 13.27 27.43
CA ASN A 141 -38.81 13.95 26.15
C ASN A 141 -37.93 13.43 24.98
N ASN A 142 -37.73 12.12 24.88
CA ASN A 142 -36.86 11.46 23.89
C ASN A 142 -35.38 11.89 23.95
N LEU A 143 -34.92 12.36 25.11
CA LEU A 143 -33.54 12.72 25.38
C LEU A 143 -33.04 11.99 26.63
N LEU A 144 -31.72 11.74 26.68
CA LEU A 144 -31.07 11.27 27.90
C LEU A 144 -31.13 12.35 28.97
N THR A 145 -31.31 11.94 30.22
CA THR A 145 -31.16 12.77 31.41
C THR A 145 -30.37 12.02 32.47
N VAL A 146 -29.84 12.74 33.46
CA VAL A 146 -29.15 12.19 34.63
C VAL A 146 -29.97 12.33 35.93
N ASP A 147 -31.27 12.64 35.77
CA ASP A 147 -32.23 12.82 36.85
C ASP A 147 -32.90 11.49 37.20
N LYS A 148 -32.66 11.01 38.43
CA LYS A 148 -33.16 9.72 38.93
C LYS A 148 -34.68 9.58 38.82
N GLU A 149 -35.43 10.68 38.96
CA GLU A 149 -36.90 10.65 38.94
C GLU A 149 -37.48 10.57 37.52
N LYS A 150 -36.64 10.63 36.48
CA LYS A 150 -37.06 10.70 35.08
C LYS A 150 -36.78 9.41 34.32
N ASN A 151 -37.67 8.44 34.50
CA ASN A 151 -37.69 7.17 33.75
C ASN A 151 -36.33 6.45 33.77
N SER A 152 -35.77 6.20 34.95
CA SER A 152 -34.39 5.70 35.10
C SER A 152 -34.23 4.18 35.07
N VAL A 153 -35.29 3.43 34.77
CA VAL A 153 -35.26 1.95 34.77
C VAL A 153 -34.87 1.43 33.40
N TRP A 154 -33.76 0.70 33.36
CA TRP A 154 -33.20 0.08 32.16
C TRP A 154 -33.21 -1.44 32.26
N GLN A 155 -33.45 -2.12 31.14
CA GLN A 155 -33.25 -3.56 31.01
C GLN A 155 -32.10 -3.86 30.04
N LEU A 156 -31.35 -4.91 30.38
CA LEU A 156 -30.35 -5.50 29.51
C LEU A 156 -31.03 -6.47 28.54
N VAL A 157 -30.89 -6.21 27.24
CA VAL A 157 -31.44 -7.05 26.18
C VAL A 157 -30.31 -7.53 25.29
N THR A 158 -30.28 -8.84 25.02
CA THR A 158 -29.27 -9.45 24.15
C THR A 158 -29.58 -9.21 22.68
N ARG A 159 -28.55 -9.39 21.87
CA ARG A 159 -28.66 -9.35 20.42
C ARG A 159 -29.67 -10.38 19.89
N GLU A 160 -29.65 -11.58 20.46
CA GLU A 160 -30.47 -12.73 20.08
C GLU A 160 -31.95 -12.49 20.37
N GLU A 161 -32.28 -11.86 21.50
CA GLU A 161 -33.65 -11.51 21.86
C GLU A 161 -34.24 -10.48 20.91
N ARG A 162 -33.49 -9.42 20.57
CA ARG A 162 -33.96 -8.43 19.59
C ARG A 162 -34.18 -9.06 18.22
N ILE A 163 -33.33 -10.01 17.82
CA ILE A 163 -33.53 -10.81 16.60
C ILE A 163 -34.80 -11.67 16.71
N ALA A 164 -35.02 -12.36 17.84
CA ALA A 164 -36.18 -13.20 18.05
C ALA A 164 -37.48 -12.38 18.00
N ASP A 165 -37.50 -11.20 18.62
CA ASP A 165 -38.61 -10.27 18.58
C ASP A 165 -38.91 -9.76 17.17
N ALA A 166 -37.86 -9.35 16.43
CA ALA A 166 -38.01 -8.96 15.03
C ALA A 166 -38.57 -10.12 14.17
N LYS A 167 -38.14 -11.36 14.41
CA LYS A 167 -38.68 -12.54 13.72
C LYS A 167 -40.15 -12.83 14.06
N ALA A 168 -40.57 -12.56 15.30
CA ALA A 168 -41.95 -12.78 15.73
C ALA A 168 -42.91 -11.74 15.15
N LYS A 169 -42.44 -10.49 14.94
CA LYS A 169 -43.29 -9.36 14.52
C LYS A 169 -43.26 -9.05 13.02
N ALA A 170 -42.17 -9.38 12.33
CA ALA A 170 -42.00 -8.97 10.94
C ALA A 170 -42.89 -9.74 9.95
N SER A 171 -43.55 -8.99 9.07
CA SER A 171 -44.22 -9.50 7.87
C SER A 171 -43.95 -8.60 6.65
N ALA A 172 -44.41 -9.00 5.47
CA ALA A 172 -44.29 -8.19 4.26
C ALA A 172 -45.05 -6.86 4.39
N GLU A 173 -46.18 -6.88 5.10
CA GLU A 173 -47.05 -5.74 5.37
C GLU A 173 -46.59 -4.94 6.61
N HIS A 174 -45.89 -5.59 7.54
CA HIS A 174 -45.41 -5.01 8.79
C HIS A 174 -43.90 -5.22 8.96
N PRO A 175 -43.06 -4.51 8.17
CA PRO A 175 -41.61 -4.61 8.29
C PRO A 175 -41.13 -4.06 9.63
N VAL A 176 -40.18 -4.75 10.28
CA VAL A 176 -39.56 -4.33 11.53
C VAL A 176 -38.24 -3.61 11.24
N ASP A 177 -38.01 -2.45 11.85
CA ASP A 177 -36.72 -1.75 11.78
C ASP A 177 -35.64 -2.55 12.50
N VAL A 178 -34.62 -2.92 11.73
CA VAL A 178 -33.44 -3.64 12.20
C VAL A 178 -32.15 -2.92 11.80
N THR A 179 -32.21 -1.60 11.64
CA THR A 179 -31.08 -0.74 11.30
C THR A 179 -29.95 -0.84 12.33
N TRP A 180 -30.27 -1.21 13.56
CA TRP A 180 -29.31 -1.50 14.63
C TRP A 180 -28.39 -2.70 14.34
N LEU A 181 -28.72 -3.53 13.35
CA LEU A 181 -27.84 -4.59 12.82
C LEU A 181 -26.70 -4.05 11.97
N ILE A 182 -26.85 -2.84 11.42
CA ILE A 182 -25.80 -2.17 10.66
C ILE A 182 -24.85 -1.48 11.64
N GLY A 183 -23.58 -1.83 11.55
CA GLY A 183 -22.54 -1.18 12.35
C GLY A 183 -22.38 0.28 11.97
N ALA A 184 -22.49 1.20 12.93
CA ALA A 184 -22.55 2.66 12.74
C ALA A 184 -23.37 3.06 11.50
N SER A 185 -24.65 2.71 11.52
CA SER A 185 -25.62 3.08 10.48
C SER A 185 -25.68 4.59 10.19
N ASP A 186 -25.22 5.45 11.10
CA ASP A 186 -25.15 6.92 10.98
C ASP A 186 -23.74 7.46 10.70
N LEU A 187 -22.77 6.58 10.43
CA LEU A 187 -21.39 6.92 10.04
C LEU A 187 -20.59 7.73 11.07
N VAL A 188 -21.01 7.74 12.34
CA VAL A 188 -20.27 8.42 13.41
C VAL A 188 -18.84 7.83 13.54
N THR A 189 -17.89 8.69 13.90
CA THR A 189 -16.43 8.57 13.64
C THR A 189 -15.76 7.23 13.99
N LYS A 190 -14.73 6.88 13.21
CA LYS A 190 -13.84 5.69 13.33
C LYS A 190 -14.53 4.31 13.39
N ASN A 191 -15.71 4.18 12.78
CA ASN A 191 -16.26 2.85 12.48
C ASN A 191 -15.35 2.10 11.50
N ASN A 192 -14.73 1.00 11.96
CA ASN A 192 -13.85 0.11 11.21
C ASN A 192 -14.60 -1.00 10.44
N LEU A 193 -15.93 -1.08 10.60
CA LEU A 193 -16.79 -2.07 9.97
C LEU A 193 -17.06 -1.74 8.50
N PHE A 194 -17.23 -0.46 8.16
CA PHE A 194 -17.25 -0.04 6.75
C PHE A 194 -15.82 -0.05 6.17
N LYS A 195 -15.66 -0.76 5.07
CA LYS A 195 -14.47 -0.79 4.21
C LYS A 195 -14.67 0.20 3.07
N MET A 196 -13.57 0.76 2.60
CA MET A 196 -13.56 1.70 1.50
C MET A 196 -12.42 1.34 0.56
N ASP A 197 -12.79 0.95 -0.65
CA ASP A 197 -11.86 0.85 -1.77
C ASP A 197 -12.14 2.03 -2.69
N CYS A 198 -11.12 2.82 -3.03
CA CYS A 198 -11.30 3.96 -3.91
C CYS A 198 -10.12 4.13 -4.85
N THR A 199 -10.40 4.57 -6.08
CA THR A 199 -9.38 4.99 -7.04
C THR A 199 -9.56 6.47 -7.30
N ALA A 200 -8.47 7.22 -7.12
CA ALA A 200 -8.40 8.63 -7.46
C ALA A 200 -8.26 8.85 -8.97
N ALA A 201 -8.72 10.00 -9.46
CA ALA A 201 -8.41 10.41 -10.81
C ALA A 201 -6.91 10.80 -10.92
N PRO A 202 -6.20 10.39 -11.99
CA PRO A 202 -4.73 10.43 -12.03
C PRO A 202 -4.08 11.81 -12.00
N ASN A 203 -4.82 12.93 -12.15
CA ASN A 203 -4.27 14.28 -12.20
C ASN A 203 -5.20 15.37 -11.64
N THR A 204 -6.09 15.03 -10.72
CA THR A 204 -7.03 16.01 -10.14
C THR A 204 -7.11 15.88 -8.62
N GLU A 205 -7.31 17.01 -7.96
CA GLU A 205 -7.69 17.05 -6.54
C GLU A 205 -8.96 16.21 -6.35
N HIS A 206 -8.97 15.38 -5.32
CA HIS A 206 -10.11 14.55 -4.94
C HIS A 206 -10.16 14.46 -3.42
N SER A 207 -11.33 14.14 -2.86
CA SER A 207 -11.46 13.92 -1.42
C SER A 207 -12.38 12.76 -1.12
N THR A 208 -11.99 12.00 -0.09
CA THR A 208 -12.89 11.15 0.68
C THR A 208 -12.90 11.69 2.10
N TYR A 209 -13.96 12.38 2.49
CA TYR A 209 -14.02 13.07 3.78
C TYR A 209 -15.17 12.53 4.62
N ARG A 210 -14.91 12.32 5.90
CA ARG A 210 -15.94 11.97 6.89
C ARG A 210 -16.05 13.11 7.89
N GLY A 211 -17.20 13.77 7.96
CA GLY A 211 -17.39 14.90 8.89
C GLY A 211 -18.60 15.78 8.59
N GLY A 212 -18.38 17.10 8.56
CA GLY A 212 -19.41 18.12 8.26
C GLY A 212 -20.02 18.82 9.49
N TRP A 213 -19.28 18.95 10.59
CA TRP A 213 -19.86 19.26 11.91
C TRP A 213 -20.12 20.73 12.24
N ASP A 214 -19.70 21.68 11.41
CA ASP A 214 -19.81 23.12 11.70
C ASP A 214 -21.25 23.63 11.89
N ILE A 215 -22.23 23.04 11.19
CA ILE A 215 -23.65 23.40 11.32
C ILE A 215 -24.40 22.42 12.24
N VAL A 216 -24.10 21.13 12.16
CA VAL A 216 -24.75 20.07 12.95
C VAL A 216 -23.70 19.12 13.48
N ARG A 217 -23.51 19.09 14.80
CA ARG A 217 -22.57 18.16 15.45
C ARG A 217 -23.17 16.78 15.68
N ALA A 218 -24.50 16.67 15.69
CA ALA A 218 -25.27 15.45 15.91
C ALA A 218 -25.31 14.46 14.73
N ASN A 219 -24.64 14.75 13.62
CA ASN A 219 -24.66 13.89 12.44
C ASN A 219 -23.30 13.86 11.75
N THR A 220 -23.05 12.80 10.99
CA THR A 220 -21.83 12.64 10.21
C THR A 220 -22.18 12.24 8.78
N ILE A 221 -21.45 12.79 7.81
CA ILE A 221 -21.53 12.39 6.40
C ILE A 221 -20.25 11.68 5.98
N GLN A 222 -20.37 10.90 4.90
CA GLN A 222 -19.24 10.44 4.10
C GLN A 222 -19.35 11.07 2.71
N GLU A 223 -18.33 11.83 2.35
CA GLU A 223 -18.13 12.46 1.05
C GLU A 223 -17.23 11.60 0.16
N PHE A 224 -17.56 11.60 -1.13
CA PHE A 224 -16.70 11.20 -2.24
C PHE A 224 -16.79 12.28 -3.31
N TRP A 225 -15.78 13.16 -3.36
CA TRP A 225 -15.70 14.24 -4.33
C TRP A 225 -14.61 13.95 -5.36
N ASN A 226 -14.96 14.09 -6.64
CA ASN A 226 -14.07 13.95 -7.79
C ASN A 226 -13.29 12.61 -7.81
N THR A 227 -13.91 11.53 -7.33
CA THR A 227 -13.32 10.19 -7.30
C THR A 227 -13.56 9.46 -8.63
N GLN A 228 -12.60 8.66 -9.10
CA GLN A 228 -12.81 7.88 -10.34
C GLN A 228 -13.71 6.67 -10.07
N THR A 229 -13.39 5.89 -9.04
CA THR A 229 -14.22 4.78 -8.56
C THR A 229 -14.21 4.71 -7.04
N PHE A 230 -15.27 4.18 -6.45
CA PHE A 230 -15.28 3.79 -5.04
C PHE A 230 -16.25 2.64 -4.77
N ASP A 231 -15.96 1.81 -3.76
CA ASP A 231 -16.89 0.90 -3.11
C ASP A 231 -16.78 1.08 -1.58
N PHE A 232 -17.83 1.62 -0.96
CA PHE A 232 -17.92 1.87 0.46
C PHE A 232 -18.96 0.96 1.08
N TYR A 233 -18.53 -0.06 1.84
CA TYR A 233 -19.38 -1.19 2.18
C TYR A 233 -19.10 -1.83 3.53
N GLN A 234 -20.07 -2.57 4.05
CA GLN A 234 -19.90 -3.48 5.19
C GLN A 234 -20.55 -4.84 4.86
N THR A 235 -19.98 -5.91 5.42
CA THR A 235 -20.63 -7.23 5.47
C THR A 235 -21.13 -7.51 6.88
N ILE A 236 -22.41 -7.81 7.01
CA ILE A 236 -23.08 -8.15 8.27
C ILE A 236 -23.34 -9.66 8.29
N SER A 237 -23.01 -10.33 9.39
CA SER A 237 -23.23 -11.77 9.60
C SER A 237 -24.20 -12.04 10.76
N GLY A 238 -24.76 -13.26 10.81
CA GLY A 238 -25.69 -13.67 11.85
C GLY A 238 -27.08 -13.04 11.71
N LEU A 239 -27.46 -12.66 10.49
CA LEU A 239 -28.80 -12.16 10.19
C LEU A 239 -29.81 -13.31 10.09
N PRO A 240 -31.09 -13.09 10.45
CA PRO A 240 -32.16 -13.99 10.05
C PRO A 240 -32.23 -14.15 8.53
N ASN A 241 -32.42 -15.38 8.06
CA ASN A 241 -32.77 -15.60 6.66
C ASN A 241 -34.17 -15.06 6.36
N GLY A 242 -34.34 -14.41 5.22
CA GLY A 242 -35.60 -13.83 4.79
C GLY A 242 -35.43 -12.60 3.91
N THR A 243 -36.47 -11.79 3.83
CA THR A 243 -36.50 -10.59 2.98
C THR A 243 -36.24 -9.33 3.80
N TYR A 244 -35.45 -8.41 3.23
CA TYR A 244 -35.10 -7.13 3.81
C TYR A 244 -35.38 -5.98 2.85
N LYS A 245 -35.59 -4.80 3.41
CA LYS A 245 -35.59 -3.52 2.71
C LYS A 245 -34.38 -2.71 3.16
N PHE A 246 -33.60 -2.23 2.21
CA PHE A 246 -32.41 -1.44 2.44
C PHE A 246 -32.52 -0.08 1.76
N SER A 247 -32.03 0.96 2.42
CA SER A 247 -31.93 2.31 1.85
C SER A 247 -30.77 3.07 2.48
N VAL A 248 -30.35 4.14 1.82
CA VAL A 248 -29.35 5.09 2.30
C VAL A 248 -29.88 6.51 2.13
N ARG A 249 -29.47 7.41 3.02
CA ARG A 249 -29.68 8.84 2.85
C ARG A 249 -28.47 9.46 2.17
N GLY A 250 -28.67 10.20 1.10
CA GLY A 250 -27.57 10.77 0.32
C GLY A 250 -27.97 11.16 -1.08
N TYR A 251 -27.08 11.86 -1.77
CA TYR A 251 -27.28 12.33 -3.13
C TYR A 251 -26.01 12.19 -3.97
N TYR A 252 -26.18 12.29 -5.29
CA TYR A 252 -25.12 12.39 -6.27
C TYR A 252 -25.29 13.64 -7.12
N ARG A 253 -24.17 14.27 -7.49
CA ARG A 253 -24.07 15.41 -8.39
C ARG A 253 -23.19 15.05 -9.59
N ASP A 254 -23.75 15.15 -10.80
CA ASP A 254 -23.06 14.86 -12.06
C ASP A 254 -22.26 16.08 -12.59
N GLY A 255 -21.06 16.29 -12.07
CA GLY A 255 -20.21 17.44 -12.39
C GLY A 255 -20.39 18.59 -11.40
N SER A 256 -20.10 19.83 -11.80
CA SER A 256 -20.05 20.97 -10.86
C SER A 256 -21.40 21.63 -10.59
N SER A 257 -21.57 22.21 -9.41
CA SER A 257 -22.63 23.19 -9.12
C SER A 257 -22.18 24.63 -9.36
N GLU A 258 -20.90 24.89 -9.65
CA GLU A 258 -20.32 26.22 -9.73
C GLU A 258 -19.23 26.32 -10.80
N THR A 259 -18.88 27.54 -11.21
CA THR A 259 -17.83 27.76 -12.21
C THR A 259 -16.45 27.46 -11.61
N ARG A 260 -15.67 26.58 -12.27
CA ARG A 260 -14.31 26.18 -11.86
C ARG A 260 -13.26 26.53 -12.94
N ASN A 261 -11.99 26.65 -12.54
CA ASN A 261 -10.89 27.09 -13.42
C ASN A 261 -10.29 25.97 -14.32
N TYR A 262 -10.80 24.74 -14.26
CA TYR A 262 -10.28 23.59 -15.01
C TYR A 262 -11.30 23.08 -16.06
N ALA A 263 -10.88 22.14 -16.91
CA ALA A 263 -11.72 21.53 -17.94
C ALA A 263 -12.98 20.88 -17.32
N MET A 264 -14.09 21.61 -17.39
CA MET A 264 -15.31 21.29 -16.68
C MET A 264 -16.20 20.39 -17.53
N TYR A 265 -16.68 19.28 -16.96
CA TYR A 265 -17.54 18.30 -17.63
C TYR A 265 -19.05 18.69 -17.58
N GLY A 266 -19.33 19.99 -17.74
CA GLY A 266 -20.67 20.60 -17.71
C GLY A 266 -21.22 20.88 -16.30
N TYR A 267 -22.17 21.82 -16.20
CA TYR A 267 -22.87 22.16 -14.97
C TYR A 267 -23.95 21.12 -14.65
N GLY A 268 -23.95 20.59 -13.43
CA GLY A 268 -24.93 19.59 -13.00
C GLY A 268 -26.36 20.13 -13.05
N ALA A 269 -26.58 21.41 -12.75
CA ALA A 269 -27.90 22.04 -12.80
C ALA A 269 -28.47 22.05 -14.23
N ASP A 270 -27.65 22.35 -15.24
CA ASP A 270 -28.06 22.27 -16.65
C ASP A 270 -28.40 20.85 -17.06
N LYS A 271 -27.59 19.87 -16.65
CA LYS A 271 -27.87 18.46 -16.94
C LYS A 271 -29.18 18.00 -16.32
N PHE A 272 -29.46 18.42 -15.09
CA PHE A 272 -30.72 18.11 -14.42
C PHE A 272 -31.93 18.74 -15.13
N ILE A 273 -31.87 20.04 -15.44
CA ILE A 273 -32.95 20.77 -16.12
C ILE A 273 -33.24 20.19 -17.52
N ASN A 274 -32.19 19.79 -18.24
CA ASN A 274 -32.31 19.23 -19.58
C ASN A 274 -32.59 17.71 -19.60
N GLY A 275 -32.64 17.05 -18.44
CA GLY A 275 -32.84 15.61 -18.34
C GLY A 275 -31.67 14.77 -18.87
N THR A 276 -30.45 15.33 -18.91
CA THR A 276 -29.23 14.65 -19.39
C THR A 276 -28.29 14.22 -18.26
N GLU A 277 -28.72 14.35 -17.01
CA GLU A 277 -27.95 13.94 -15.82
C GLU A 277 -27.73 12.42 -15.78
N GLN A 278 -26.52 11.99 -15.44
CA GLN A 278 -26.15 10.59 -15.24
C GLN A 278 -25.82 10.33 -13.78
N LEU A 279 -26.68 9.58 -13.09
CA LEU A 279 -26.48 9.17 -11.69
C LEU A 279 -25.54 7.95 -11.64
N ARG A 280 -24.25 8.18 -11.45
CA ARG A 280 -23.21 7.13 -11.51
C ARG A 280 -22.99 6.39 -10.20
N ALA A 281 -23.33 7.01 -9.07
CA ALA A 281 -23.27 6.36 -7.77
C ALA A 281 -24.53 5.51 -7.55
N THR A 282 -24.35 4.32 -6.99
CA THR A 282 -25.42 3.37 -6.68
C THR A 282 -25.31 2.89 -5.25
N TYR A 283 -26.43 2.73 -4.56
CA TYR A 283 -26.48 1.99 -3.30
C TYR A 283 -26.93 0.57 -3.57
N TYR A 284 -26.42 -0.36 -2.78
CA TYR A 284 -26.63 -1.78 -3.02
C TYR A 284 -26.70 -2.59 -1.74
N ALA A 285 -27.37 -3.74 -1.85
CA ALA A 285 -27.44 -4.77 -0.83
C ALA A 285 -27.46 -6.13 -1.54
N ASN A 286 -26.44 -6.95 -1.29
CA ASN A 286 -26.09 -8.13 -2.08
C ASN A 286 -26.13 -7.80 -3.59
N GLY A 287 -26.87 -8.57 -4.40
CA GLY A 287 -26.98 -8.35 -5.85
C GLY A 287 -27.89 -7.18 -6.24
N THR A 288 -28.76 -6.70 -5.34
CA THR A 288 -29.72 -5.63 -5.65
C THR A 288 -29.06 -4.26 -5.52
N SER A 289 -29.30 -3.36 -6.47
CA SER A 289 -28.82 -1.98 -6.42
C SER A 289 -29.80 -0.99 -7.06
N ALA A 290 -29.64 0.29 -6.73
CA ALA A 290 -30.36 1.40 -7.34
C ALA A 290 -29.47 2.67 -7.36
N PRO A 291 -29.70 3.60 -8.31
CA PRO A 291 -28.94 4.85 -8.36
C PRO A 291 -29.23 5.73 -7.15
N ILE A 292 -28.18 6.37 -6.62
CA ILE A 292 -28.32 7.44 -5.64
C ILE A 292 -29.01 8.63 -6.32
N MET A 293 -30.01 9.22 -5.68
CA MET A 293 -30.80 10.31 -6.23
C MET A 293 -29.97 11.58 -6.51
N SER A 294 -30.47 12.42 -7.42
CA SER A 294 -29.85 13.70 -7.75
C SER A 294 -29.84 14.68 -6.58
N LEU A 295 -28.74 15.42 -6.43
CA LEU A 295 -28.67 16.63 -5.59
C LEU A 295 -29.77 17.63 -5.95
N TYR A 296 -30.04 17.82 -7.24
CA TYR A 296 -30.97 18.84 -7.71
C TYR A 296 -32.44 18.45 -7.51
N ALA A 297 -32.73 17.15 -7.36
CA ALA A 297 -34.08 16.68 -7.03
C ALA A 297 -34.53 17.12 -5.62
N GLY A 298 -33.59 17.40 -4.71
CA GLY A 298 -33.87 17.90 -3.36
C GLY A 298 -33.69 19.41 -3.19
N ALA A 299 -33.39 20.14 -4.27
CA ALA A 299 -33.08 21.57 -4.22
C ALA A 299 -34.28 22.43 -3.76
N LYS A 300 -33.97 23.59 -3.17
CA LYS A 300 -34.96 24.58 -2.71
C LYS A 300 -35.05 25.74 -3.70
N LYS A 301 -36.15 26.49 -3.62
CA LYS A 301 -36.39 27.68 -4.46
C LYS A 301 -35.93 29.00 -3.80
N ALA A 302 -35.58 28.93 -2.52
CA ALA A 302 -35.08 30.03 -1.70
C ALA A 302 -34.03 29.48 -0.74
N PRO A 303 -33.07 30.31 -0.27
CA PRO A 303 -32.03 29.86 0.65
C PRO A 303 -32.65 29.48 2.00
N GLU A 304 -32.19 28.37 2.55
CA GLU A 304 -32.48 27.92 3.91
C GLU A 304 -31.25 27.23 4.50
N GLU A 305 -31.18 27.09 5.83
CA GLU A 305 -30.00 26.48 6.47
C GLU A 305 -29.76 25.03 5.96
N GLY A 306 -28.60 24.83 5.33
CA GLY A 306 -28.22 23.59 4.63
C GLY A 306 -28.38 23.67 3.10
N PHE A 307 -28.96 24.75 2.59
CA PHE A 307 -29.23 25.03 1.17
C PHE A 307 -28.98 26.51 0.88
N ASN A 308 -27.79 27.05 1.20
CA ASN A 308 -27.53 28.48 1.01
C ASN A 308 -26.92 28.79 -0.36
N PHE A 309 -26.34 27.80 -1.04
CA PHE A 309 -25.68 27.99 -2.32
C PHE A 309 -26.67 27.92 -3.48
N GLN A 310 -26.76 28.99 -4.28
CA GLN A 310 -27.52 29.00 -5.52
C GLN A 310 -26.68 28.39 -6.63
N ALA A 311 -27.08 27.22 -7.14
CA ALA A 311 -26.32 26.53 -8.17
C ALA A 311 -26.22 27.37 -9.46
N GLU A 312 -25.05 27.35 -10.07
CA GLU A 312 -24.78 28.04 -11.33
C GLU A 312 -25.14 27.17 -12.53
N ARG A 313 -25.36 27.84 -13.65
CA ARG A 313 -25.54 27.28 -14.99
C ARG A 313 -24.49 27.85 -15.92
N GLU A 314 -24.44 27.32 -17.14
CA GLU A 314 -23.58 27.80 -18.20
C GLU A 314 -23.64 29.33 -18.36
N ASN A 315 -22.49 29.95 -18.63
CA ASN A 315 -22.31 31.40 -18.71
C ASN A 315 -22.60 32.15 -17.40
N LYS A 316 -22.37 31.52 -16.25
CA LYS A 316 -22.57 32.12 -14.91
C LYS A 316 -24.02 32.55 -14.68
N GLN A 317 -24.97 31.85 -15.27
CA GLN A 317 -26.38 32.08 -15.06
C GLN A 317 -26.83 31.43 -13.75
N ASN A 318 -27.85 31.99 -13.10
CA ASN A 318 -28.44 31.39 -11.91
C ASN A 318 -29.41 30.27 -12.30
N SER A 319 -29.33 29.12 -11.63
CA SER A 319 -30.27 28.02 -11.82
C SER A 319 -31.65 28.26 -11.18
N GLY A 320 -31.72 29.15 -10.19
CA GLY A 320 -32.89 29.28 -9.30
C GLY A 320 -33.03 28.12 -8.30
N LEU A 321 -32.07 27.18 -8.27
CA LEU A 321 -32.02 26.05 -7.37
C LEU A 321 -30.98 26.31 -6.28
N TYR A 322 -31.41 26.21 -5.03
CA TYR A 322 -30.54 26.27 -3.86
C TYR A 322 -30.21 24.86 -3.40
N VAL A 323 -28.92 24.54 -3.29
CA VAL A 323 -28.39 23.22 -2.98
C VAL A 323 -27.33 23.31 -1.87
N PRO A 324 -27.06 22.22 -1.14
CA PRO A 324 -25.81 22.10 -0.39
C PRO A 324 -24.61 22.22 -1.35
N ASN A 325 -23.59 23.00 -0.99
CA ASN A 325 -22.32 23.06 -1.73
C ASN A 325 -21.07 22.94 -0.82
N THR A 326 -21.27 22.61 0.45
CA THR A 326 -20.20 22.25 1.40
C THR A 326 -20.58 20.99 2.17
N THR A 327 -19.60 20.28 2.73
CA THR A 327 -19.84 19.10 3.57
C THR A 327 -20.67 19.44 4.83
N HIS A 328 -20.56 20.66 5.35
CA HIS A 328 -21.33 21.14 6.49
C HIS A 328 -22.81 21.36 6.14
N GLU A 329 -23.07 21.97 4.99
CA GLU A 329 -24.44 22.13 4.48
C GLU A 329 -25.08 20.79 4.13
N ALA A 330 -24.30 19.90 3.50
CA ALA A 330 -24.74 18.54 3.19
C ALA A 330 -25.15 17.81 4.47
N ASN A 331 -24.30 17.87 5.51
CA ASN A 331 -24.60 17.27 6.80
C ASN A 331 -25.90 17.84 7.42
N CYS A 332 -26.09 19.16 7.37
CA CYS A 332 -27.31 19.80 7.84
C CYS A 332 -28.56 19.33 7.06
N ALA A 333 -28.48 19.33 5.73
CA ALA A 333 -29.59 18.93 4.87
C ALA A 333 -30.01 17.47 5.09
N LEU A 334 -29.04 16.56 5.21
CA LEU A 334 -29.27 15.13 5.44
C LEU A 334 -29.77 14.86 6.87
N TRP A 335 -29.29 15.60 7.87
CA TRP A 335 -29.79 15.51 9.25
C TRP A 335 -31.26 15.95 9.36
N LYS A 336 -31.66 16.99 8.63
CA LYS A 336 -33.08 17.43 8.52
C LYS A 336 -33.99 16.47 7.76
N GLY A 337 -33.46 15.34 7.29
CA GLY A 337 -34.24 14.28 6.63
C GLY A 337 -34.37 14.41 5.11
N ASN A 338 -33.66 15.34 4.47
CA ASN A 338 -33.65 15.42 3.00
C ASN A 338 -32.86 14.24 2.38
N TYR A 339 -33.09 13.98 1.10
CA TYR A 339 -32.37 12.99 0.28
C TYR A 339 -32.46 11.53 0.78
N GLN A 340 -33.63 11.11 1.27
CA GLN A 340 -33.90 9.70 1.53
C GLN A 340 -34.12 8.95 0.21
N ASN A 341 -33.25 7.99 -0.11
CA ASN A 341 -33.40 7.19 -1.33
C ASN A 341 -34.53 6.15 -1.17
N PRO A 342 -35.16 5.69 -2.27
CA PRO A 342 -36.12 4.60 -2.23
C PRO A 342 -35.56 3.33 -1.59
N GLU A 343 -36.41 2.51 -0.98
CA GLU A 343 -35.98 1.22 -0.45
C GLU A 343 -35.79 0.21 -1.59
N ILE A 344 -34.68 -0.52 -1.60
CA ILE A 344 -34.49 -1.71 -2.42
C ILE A 344 -34.81 -2.97 -1.60
N THR A 345 -35.34 -4.00 -2.26
CA THR A 345 -35.63 -5.29 -1.63
C THR A 345 -34.50 -6.28 -1.90
N VAL A 346 -34.04 -6.95 -0.85
CA VAL A 346 -32.95 -7.93 -0.89
C VAL A 346 -33.31 -9.16 -0.07
N THR A 347 -32.83 -10.33 -0.49
CA THR A 347 -33.00 -11.58 0.23
C THR A 347 -31.68 -12.06 0.82
N VAL A 348 -31.75 -12.59 2.04
CA VAL A 348 -30.63 -13.20 2.77
C VAL A 348 -30.93 -14.69 2.98
N THR A 349 -30.01 -15.56 2.55
CA THR A 349 -30.18 -17.03 2.60
C THR A 349 -29.13 -17.76 3.44
N ASP A 350 -28.03 -17.09 3.79
CA ASP A 350 -26.89 -17.64 4.52
C ASP A 350 -26.55 -16.82 5.77
N GLY A 351 -27.51 -16.02 6.24
CA GLY A 351 -27.35 -15.08 7.35
C GLY A 351 -26.33 -13.95 7.10
N THR A 352 -25.92 -13.71 5.85
CA THR A 352 -24.95 -12.69 5.48
C THR A 352 -25.54 -11.64 4.53
N LEU A 353 -25.23 -10.36 4.76
CA LEU A 353 -25.62 -9.24 3.90
C LEU A 353 -24.43 -8.30 3.68
N LYS A 354 -24.00 -8.15 2.42
CA LYS A 354 -23.07 -7.08 2.02
C LYS A 354 -23.89 -5.89 1.54
N LEU A 355 -23.67 -4.70 2.10
CA LEU A 355 -24.38 -3.48 1.71
C LEU A 355 -23.43 -2.31 1.62
N GLY A 356 -23.77 -1.30 0.82
CA GLY A 356 -22.90 -0.15 0.62
C GLY A 356 -23.36 0.83 -0.45
N VAL A 357 -22.45 1.71 -0.82
CA VAL A 357 -22.57 2.65 -1.94
C VAL A 357 -21.31 2.56 -2.80
N LYS A 358 -21.47 2.48 -4.11
CA LYS A 358 -20.36 2.34 -5.07
C LYS A 358 -20.54 3.19 -6.31
N LYS A 359 -19.43 3.49 -6.99
CA LYS A 359 -19.35 4.19 -8.28
C LYS A 359 -18.26 3.55 -9.14
N GLU A 360 -18.61 3.16 -10.36
CA GLU A 360 -17.72 2.46 -11.29
C GLU A 360 -17.01 3.39 -12.30
N ALA A 361 -17.46 4.65 -12.39
CA ALA A 361 -16.84 5.69 -13.22
C ALA A 361 -17.13 7.09 -12.67
N GLY A 362 -16.13 7.96 -12.69
CA GLY A 362 -16.23 9.35 -12.26
C GLY A 362 -16.31 10.31 -13.44
N VAL A 363 -16.80 11.53 -13.15
CA VAL A 363 -16.60 12.70 -14.01
C VAL A 363 -16.03 13.83 -13.18
N VAL A 364 -15.33 14.74 -13.83
CA VAL A 364 -14.66 15.87 -13.15
C VAL A 364 -15.66 16.65 -12.30
N ASP A 365 -15.30 16.87 -11.05
CA ASP A 365 -16.05 17.62 -10.02
C ASP A 365 -17.36 16.99 -9.56
N ASP A 366 -17.59 15.71 -9.88
CA ASP A 366 -18.74 15.00 -9.34
C ASP A 366 -18.69 14.86 -7.81
N TRP A 367 -19.86 14.69 -7.21
CA TRP A 367 -19.96 14.67 -5.76
C TRP A 367 -21.02 13.69 -5.28
N CYS A 368 -20.60 12.68 -4.52
CA CYS A 368 -21.49 11.78 -3.80
C CYS A 368 -21.36 12.07 -2.31
N VAL A 369 -22.49 12.31 -1.64
CA VAL A 369 -22.52 12.48 -0.18
C VAL A 369 -23.57 11.55 0.39
N ILE A 370 -23.18 10.76 1.38
CA ILE A 370 -24.06 9.80 2.05
C ILE A 370 -24.03 10.00 3.55
N SER A 371 -25.09 9.54 4.20
CA SER A 371 -25.28 9.50 5.64
C SER A 371 -26.07 8.23 5.97
N ASN A 372 -27.06 8.34 6.85
CA ASN A 372 -27.75 7.21 7.48
C ASN A 372 -28.17 6.08 6.52
N PHE A 373 -27.77 4.87 6.86
CA PHE A 373 -28.29 3.63 6.30
C PHE A 373 -29.53 3.16 7.08
N SER A 374 -30.45 2.49 6.39
CA SER A 374 -31.67 1.93 6.96
C SER A 374 -31.83 0.47 6.53
N LEU A 375 -32.20 -0.40 7.47
CA LEU A 375 -32.51 -1.80 7.20
C LEU A 375 -33.81 -2.20 7.90
N LYS A 376 -34.71 -2.82 7.15
CA LYS A 376 -35.95 -3.39 7.70
C LYS A 376 -36.07 -4.85 7.33
N TYR A 377 -36.55 -5.67 8.26
CA TYR A 377 -36.80 -7.09 8.06
C TYR A 377 -38.29 -7.33 7.80
N LEU A 378 -38.62 -8.09 6.75
CA LEU A 378 -39.99 -8.37 6.30
C LEU A 378 -40.46 -9.78 6.68
N GLY A 379 -39.65 -10.51 7.44
CA GLY A 379 -39.94 -11.90 7.81
C GLY A 379 -39.21 -12.92 6.94
N SER A 380 -39.41 -14.19 7.29
CA SER A 380 -38.66 -15.33 6.72
C SER A 380 -39.07 -15.67 5.28
N LYS A 381 -40.21 -15.15 4.81
CA LYS A 381 -40.68 -15.38 3.44
C LYS A 381 -39.78 -14.65 2.44
N VAL A 382 -39.34 -15.37 1.41
CA VAL A 382 -38.65 -14.79 0.26
C VAL A 382 -39.66 -14.21 -0.72
N LEU A 383 -39.56 -12.91 -0.97
CA LEU A 383 -40.48 -12.18 -1.86
C LEU A 383 -39.95 -12.05 -3.30
N GLN A 384 -38.64 -12.22 -3.51
CA GLN A 384 -38.03 -12.17 -4.83
C GLN A 384 -38.51 -13.35 -5.68
N THR A 385 -38.87 -13.07 -6.93
CA THR A 385 -39.23 -14.10 -7.90
C THR A 385 -38.00 -14.82 -8.44
N ALA A 386 -38.20 -16.02 -9.00
CA ALA A 386 -37.11 -16.76 -9.65
C ALA A 386 -36.52 -15.96 -10.83
N GLU A 387 -37.34 -15.25 -11.59
CA GLU A 387 -36.90 -14.42 -12.72
C GLU A 387 -35.96 -13.29 -12.27
N GLU A 388 -36.32 -12.58 -11.20
CA GLU A 388 -35.48 -11.54 -10.61
C GLU A 388 -34.17 -12.12 -10.08
N ALA A 389 -34.22 -13.24 -9.36
CA ALA A 389 -33.01 -13.89 -8.83
C ALA A 389 -32.07 -14.38 -9.95
N LEU A 390 -32.61 -14.84 -11.09
CA LEU A 390 -31.81 -15.30 -12.24
C LEU A 390 -31.02 -14.18 -12.90
N LYS A 391 -31.43 -12.91 -12.78
CA LYS A 391 -30.69 -11.77 -13.33
C LYS A 391 -29.28 -11.67 -12.73
N ASP A 392 -29.19 -11.78 -11.40
CA ASP A 392 -27.93 -11.66 -10.68
C ASP A 392 -27.03 -12.87 -10.94
N LEU A 393 -27.61 -14.09 -10.95
CA LEU A 393 -26.88 -15.32 -11.30
C LEU A 393 -26.24 -15.23 -12.69
N LYS A 394 -26.98 -14.72 -13.68
CA LYS A 394 -26.48 -14.52 -15.06
C LYS A 394 -25.37 -13.48 -15.11
N ALA A 395 -25.47 -12.41 -14.33
CA ALA A 395 -24.45 -11.37 -14.27
C ALA A 395 -23.12 -11.92 -13.75
N ILE A 396 -23.11 -12.64 -12.63
CA ILE A 396 -21.87 -13.24 -12.09
C ILE A 396 -21.32 -14.36 -12.99
N LEU A 397 -22.18 -15.12 -13.67
CA LEU A 397 -21.73 -16.09 -14.68
C LEU A 397 -21.04 -15.41 -15.87
N ALA A 398 -21.52 -14.25 -16.30
CA ALA A 398 -20.85 -13.47 -17.34
C ALA A 398 -19.47 -12.97 -16.87
N THR A 399 -19.38 -12.45 -15.64
CA THR A 399 -18.11 -12.01 -15.03
C THR A 399 -17.10 -13.16 -14.94
N THR A 400 -17.51 -14.32 -14.46
CA THR A 400 -16.63 -15.51 -14.34
C THR A 400 -16.19 -16.04 -15.70
N LYS A 401 -17.04 -15.98 -16.72
CA LYS A 401 -16.68 -16.32 -18.11
C LYS A 401 -15.68 -15.33 -18.73
N ALA A 402 -15.78 -14.05 -18.38
CA ALA A 402 -14.89 -13.00 -18.85
C ALA A 402 -13.52 -13.02 -18.16
N PHE A 403 -13.42 -13.59 -16.95
CA PHE A 403 -12.19 -13.65 -16.16
C PHE A 403 -11.06 -14.36 -16.91
N LYS A 404 -9.90 -13.70 -17.01
CA LYS A 404 -8.68 -14.21 -17.67
C LYS A 404 -7.49 -14.38 -16.71
N GLY A 405 -7.69 -14.07 -15.44
CA GLY A 405 -6.65 -14.17 -14.43
C GLY A 405 -6.25 -15.62 -14.14
N ALA A 406 -5.05 -15.81 -13.61
CA ALA A 406 -4.58 -17.10 -13.13
C ALA A 406 -5.37 -17.53 -11.88
N VAL A 407 -5.67 -18.83 -11.77
CA VAL A 407 -6.39 -19.44 -10.65
C VAL A 407 -5.41 -20.31 -9.86
N ALA A 408 -5.24 -20.01 -8.57
CA ALA A 408 -4.40 -20.81 -7.70
C ALA A 408 -4.96 -22.25 -7.54
N PRO A 409 -4.12 -23.30 -7.56
CA PRO A 409 -4.55 -24.69 -7.47
C PRO A 409 -5.49 -24.99 -6.31
N ALA A 410 -5.21 -24.44 -5.12
CA ALA A 410 -6.04 -24.62 -3.93
C ALA A 410 -7.45 -24.04 -4.05
N LEU A 411 -7.66 -23.04 -4.91
CA LEU A 411 -8.96 -22.41 -5.16
C LEU A 411 -9.69 -23.02 -6.37
N SER A 412 -8.98 -23.73 -7.24
CA SER A 412 -9.51 -24.22 -8.51
C SER A 412 -10.77 -25.07 -8.34
N LYS A 413 -10.76 -26.04 -7.42
CA LYS A 413 -11.91 -26.93 -7.22
C LYS A 413 -13.14 -26.17 -6.73
N GLN A 414 -12.97 -25.32 -5.72
CA GLN A 414 -14.06 -24.49 -5.18
C GLN A 414 -14.67 -23.59 -6.26
N TYR A 415 -13.82 -22.98 -7.09
CA TYR A 415 -14.26 -22.09 -8.17
C TYR A 415 -15.01 -22.85 -9.27
N THR A 416 -14.49 -24.00 -9.74
CA THR A 416 -15.16 -24.81 -10.77
C THR A 416 -16.46 -25.42 -10.27
N ASP A 417 -16.51 -25.88 -9.01
CA ASP A 417 -17.72 -26.45 -8.41
C ASP A 417 -18.82 -25.39 -8.28
N ALA A 418 -18.45 -24.16 -7.87
CA ALA A 418 -19.39 -23.05 -7.77
C ALA A 418 -19.96 -22.66 -9.15
N ILE A 419 -19.13 -22.64 -10.19
CA ILE A 419 -19.58 -22.40 -11.58
C ILE A 419 -20.53 -23.52 -12.04
N ALA A 420 -20.21 -24.79 -11.78
CA ALA A 420 -21.05 -25.92 -12.15
C ALA A 420 -22.42 -25.88 -11.43
N ALA A 421 -22.41 -25.59 -10.13
CA ALA A 421 -23.62 -25.43 -9.33
C ALA A 421 -24.46 -24.25 -9.85
N ALA A 422 -23.85 -23.10 -10.13
CA ALA A 422 -24.51 -21.94 -10.71
C ALA A 422 -25.16 -22.25 -12.06
N ASN A 423 -24.46 -22.92 -12.97
CA ASN A 423 -25.00 -23.31 -14.27
C ASN A 423 -26.21 -24.26 -14.15
N LYS A 424 -26.15 -25.23 -13.23
CA LYS A 424 -27.28 -26.14 -12.97
C LYS A 424 -28.51 -25.40 -12.47
N THR A 425 -28.31 -24.33 -11.69
CA THR A 425 -29.39 -23.55 -11.07
C THR A 425 -30.09 -22.60 -12.04
N LEU A 426 -29.59 -22.40 -13.26
CA LEU A 426 -30.21 -21.55 -14.28
C LEU A 426 -31.65 -21.97 -14.67
N THR A 427 -32.00 -23.24 -14.48
CA THR A 427 -33.34 -23.78 -14.75
C THR A 427 -34.20 -23.90 -13.50
N SER A 428 -33.71 -23.45 -12.34
CA SER A 428 -34.46 -23.51 -11.08
C SER A 428 -35.62 -22.52 -11.09
N THR A 429 -36.72 -22.90 -10.46
CA THR A 429 -37.84 -22.00 -10.13
C THR A 429 -37.86 -21.62 -8.65
N ASP A 430 -36.90 -22.10 -7.86
CA ASP A 430 -36.73 -21.74 -6.45
C ASP A 430 -35.76 -20.54 -6.32
N PRO A 431 -36.25 -19.34 -5.96
CA PRO A 431 -35.39 -18.16 -5.79
C PRO A 431 -34.35 -18.35 -4.70
N VAL A 432 -34.63 -19.13 -3.63
CA VAL A 432 -33.67 -19.38 -2.54
C VAL A 432 -32.45 -20.11 -3.06
N ALA A 433 -32.66 -21.18 -3.83
CA ALA A 433 -31.57 -21.93 -4.46
C ALA A 433 -30.76 -21.06 -5.44
N ILE A 434 -31.42 -20.19 -6.21
CA ILE A 434 -30.75 -19.28 -7.17
C ILE A 434 -29.87 -18.27 -6.43
N ILE A 435 -30.38 -17.63 -5.37
CA ILE A 435 -29.64 -16.66 -4.57
C ILE A 435 -28.46 -17.32 -3.87
N ALA A 436 -28.66 -18.51 -3.29
CA ALA A 436 -27.59 -19.28 -2.66
C ALA A 436 -26.47 -19.65 -3.65
N ALA A 437 -26.82 -20.10 -4.85
CA ALA A 437 -25.84 -20.39 -5.90
C ALA A 437 -25.09 -19.13 -6.36
N THR A 438 -25.78 -17.99 -6.48
CA THR A 438 -25.20 -16.69 -6.84
C THR A 438 -24.18 -16.24 -5.78
N SER A 439 -24.56 -16.27 -4.50
CA SER A 439 -23.68 -15.92 -3.37
C SER A 439 -22.43 -16.81 -3.31
N ASN A 440 -22.61 -18.13 -3.48
CA ASN A 440 -21.49 -19.08 -3.48
C ASN A 440 -20.53 -18.84 -4.65
N LEU A 441 -21.05 -18.54 -5.84
CA LEU A 441 -20.22 -18.22 -7.00
C LEU A 441 -19.49 -16.88 -6.83
N GLN A 442 -20.15 -15.86 -6.29
CA GLN A 442 -19.53 -14.56 -6.00
C GLN A 442 -18.36 -14.72 -5.02
N LYS A 443 -18.56 -15.42 -3.89
CA LYS A 443 -17.50 -15.68 -2.90
C LYS A 443 -16.30 -16.43 -3.51
N ALA A 444 -16.57 -17.42 -4.36
CA ALA A 444 -15.51 -18.17 -5.03
C ALA A 444 -14.75 -17.31 -6.06
N TYR A 445 -15.47 -16.47 -6.82
CA TYR A 445 -14.88 -15.52 -7.75
C TYR A 445 -14.00 -14.49 -7.03
N ASP A 446 -14.51 -13.86 -5.96
CA ASP A 446 -13.79 -12.83 -5.22
C ASP A 446 -12.48 -13.38 -4.63
N ALA A 447 -12.50 -14.60 -4.09
CA ALA A 447 -11.30 -15.27 -3.58
C ALA A 447 -10.25 -15.51 -4.68
N VAL A 448 -10.69 -15.92 -5.88
CA VAL A 448 -9.81 -16.15 -7.03
C VAL A 448 -9.26 -14.83 -7.58
N ALA A 449 -10.14 -13.84 -7.80
CA ALA A 449 -9.77 -12.53 -8.34
C ALA A 449 -8.74 -11.83 -7.45
N ALA A 450 -8.96 -11.83 -6.13
CA ALA A 450 -8.04 -11.23 -5.17
C ALA A 450 -6.64 -11.86 -5.16
N CYS A 451 -6.51 -13.15 -5.51
CA CYS A 451 -5.23 -13.86 -5.51
C CYS A 451 -4.50 -13.84 -6.86
N SER A 452 -5.17 -13.45 -7.93
CA SER A 452 -4.75 -13.79 -9.30
C SER A 452 -3.38 -13.22 -9.69
N GLU A 453 -3.16 -11.94 -9.40
CA GLU A 453 -1.93 -11.22 -9.75
C GLU A 453 -0.73 -11.75 -8.97
N ASN A 454 -0.85 -11.82 -7.64
CA ASN A 454 0.22 -12.33 -6.77
C ASN A 454 0.51 -13.81 -7.02
N TYR A 455 -0.50 -14.62 -7.35
CA TYR A 455 -0.28 -16.01 -7.75
C TYR A 455 0.58 -16.08 -9.04
N SER A 456 0.23 -15.29 -10.06
CA SER A 456 1.00 -15.26 -11.31
C SER A 456 2.45 -14.81 -11.08
N ALA A 457 2.64 -13.72 -10.31
CA ALA A 457 3.96 -13.20 -9.97
C ALA A 457 4.78 -14.21 -9.15
N LEU A 458 4.17 -14.88 -8.17
CA LEU A 458 4.83 -15.90 -7.33
C LEU A 458 5.32 -17.08 -8.17
N VAL A 459 4.50 -17.64 -9.04
CA VAL A 459 4.87 -18.78 -9.89
C VAL A 459 6.01 -18.40 -10.83
N LYS A 460 5.90 -17.26 -11.54
CA LYS A 460 6.93 -16.81 -12.47
C LYS A 460 8.25 -16.47 -11.77
N THR A 461 8.18 -15.79 -10.62
CA THR A 461 9.38 -15.45 -9.82
C THR A 461 10.04 -16.71 -9.27
N THR A 462 9.25 -17.71 -8.85
CA THR A 462 9.76 -19.01 -8.40
C THR A 462 10.58 -19.68 -9.51
N GLU A 463 10.08 -19.66 -10.74
CA GLU A 463 10.78 -20.25 -11.88
C GLU A 463 12.09 -19.51 -12.19
N ILE A 464 12.09 -18.17 -12.15
CA ILE A 464 13.30 -17.37 -12.32
C ILE A 464 14.31 -17.71 -11.21
N CYS A 465 13.88 -17.76 -9.96
CA CYS A 465 14.72 -18.07 -8.81
C CYS A 465 15.38 -19.46 -8.89
N LYS A 466 14.65 -20.47 -9.39
CA LYS A 466 15.22 -21.80 -9.65
C LYS A 466 16.33 -21.75 -10.69
N ASN A 467 16.12 -21.01 -11.77
CA ASN A 467 17.07 -20.93 -12.89
C ASN A 467 18.36 -20.18 -12.51
N ILE A 468 18.28 -19.19 -11.62
CA ILE A 468 19.45 -18.44 -11.14
C ILE A 468 20.20 -19.14 -10.00
N ASN A 469 19.56 -20.03 -9.22
CA ASN A 469 20.18 -20.66 -8.05
C ASN A 469 21.17 -21.80 -8.39
N LYS A 470 22.03 -21.60 -9.38
CA LYS A 470 23.01 -22.59 -9.86
C LYS A 470 24.07 -22.96 -8.82
N ASN A 471 24.28 -22.09 -7.82
CA ASN A 471 25.27 -22.27 -6.76
C ASN A 471 24.68 -22.86 -5.46
N ASN A 472 23.41 -23.27 -5.48
CA ASN A 472 22.69 -23.81 -4.31
C ASN A 472 22.76 -22.90 -3.08
N ASP A 473 22.53 -21.60 -3.26
CA ASP A 473 22.39 -20.67 -2.13
C ASP A 473 21.24 -21.15 -1.22
N ALA A 474 21.56 -21.36 0.05
CA ALA A 474 20.67 -21.98 1.01
C ALA A 474 19.44 -21.11 1.31
N GLN A 475 19.62 -19.79 1.39
CA GLN A 475 18.53 -18.86 1.70
C GLN A 475 17.57 -18.75 0.52
N LEU A 476 18.09 -18.60 -0.70
CA LEU A 476 17.27 -18.59 -1.91
C LEU A 476 16.56 -19.92 -2.14
N ASN A 477 17.23 -21.05 -1.87
CA ASN A 477 16.61 -22.37 -1.95
C ASN A 477 15.45 -22.51 -0.94
N ALA A 478 15.64 -22.10 0.31
CA ALA A 478 14.60 -22.14 1.33
C ALA A 478 13.38 -21.27 0.96
N ALA A 479 13.62 -20.05 0.47
CA ALA A 479 12.56 -19.15 0.02
C ALA A 479 11.82 -19.70 -1.21
N THR A 480 12.54 -20.31 -2.15
CA THR A 480 11.97 -20.96 -3.34
C THR A 480 11.06 -22.13 -2.95
N VAL A 481 11.51 -23.01 -2.05
CA VAL A 481 10.71 -24.14 -1.53
C VAL A 481 9.45 -23.64 -0.81
N LYS A 482 9.57 -22.58 -0.01
CA LYS A 482 8.42 -21.93 0.65
C LYS A 482 7.43 -21.40 -0.39
N ALA A 483 7.91 -20.67 -1.38
CA ALA A 483 7.09 -20.11 -2.47
C ALA A 483 6.35 -21.20 -3.26
N GLU A 484 7.01 -22.31 -3.59
CA GLU A 484 6.39 -23.45 -4.26
C GLU A 484 5.28 -24.10 -3.43
N LYS A 485 5.49 -24.24 -2.12
CA LYS A 485 4.48 -24.78 -1.21
C LYS A 485 3.26 -23.86 -1.18
N VAL A 486 3.48 -22.56 -0.98
CA VAL A 486 2.42 -21.54 -0.93
C VAL A 486 1.66 -21.49 -2.25
N ALA A 487 2.33 -21.51 -3.39
CA ALA A 487 1.69 -21.53 -4.71
C ALA A 487 0.76 -22.74 -4.92
N LYS A 488 0.98 -23.85 -4.20
CA LYS A 488 0.12 -25.05 -4.26
C LYS A 488 -1.02 -25.02 -3.25
N THR A 489 -0.80 -24.44 -2.06
CA THR A 489 -1.71 -24.63 -0.91
C THR A 489 -2.47 -23.38 -0.47
N ALA A 490 -2.02 -22.18 -0.84
CA ALA A 490 -2.61 -20.95 -0.33
C ALA A 490 -3.97 -20.64 -0.97
N THR A 491 -4.91 -20.20 -0.14
CA THR A 491 -6.25 -19.75 -0.53
C THR A 491 -6.45 -18.25 -0.33
N THR A 492 -5.42 -17.53 0.16
CA THR A 492 -5.50 -16.10 0.46
C THR A 492 -4.40 -15.31 -0.26
N ASN A 493 -4.71 -14.07 -0.62
CA ASN A 493 -3.77 -13.15 -1.27
C ASN A 493 -2.60 -12.77 -0.32
N ALA A 494 -2.88 -12.67 0.99
CA ALA A 494 -1.88 -12.31 1.99
C ALA A 494 -0.74 -13.33 2.06
N ASP A 495 -1.07 -14.63 2.06
CA ASP A 495 -0.06 -15.70 2.09
C ASP A 495 0.81 -15.68 0.84
N MET A 496 0.20 -15.45 -0.34
CA MET A 496 0.93 -15.38 -1.61
C MET A 496 1.84 -14.16 -1.67
N LYS A 497 1.35 -12.99 -1.23
CA LYS A 497 2.13 -11.76 -1.16
C LYS A 497 3.33 -11.92 -0.21
N ALA A 498 3.13 -12.47 0.98
CA ALA A 498 4.21 -12.70 1.94
C ALA A 498 5.30 -13.62 1.38
N ALA A 499 4.92 -14.73 0.74
CA ALA A 499 5.89 -15.64 0.13
C ALA A 499 6.62 -15.02 -1.07
N LEU A 500 5.93 -14.19 -1.86
CA LEU A 500 6.53 -13.46 -2.97
C LEU A 500 7.57 -12.45 -2.49
N VAL A 501 7.27 -11.70 -1.42
CA VAL A 501 8.20 -10.75 -0.80
C VAL A 501 9.46 -11.46 -0.31
N ASP A 502 9.32 -12.54 0.46
CA ASP A 502 10.47 -13.33 0.95
C ASP A 502 11.35 -13.85 -0.20
N LEU A 503 10.71 -14.33 -1.27
CA LEU A 503 11.41 -14.84 -2.45
C LEU A 503 12.17 -13.73 -3.18
N ARG A 504 11.56 -12.55 -3.35
CA ARG A 504 12.19 -11.38 -3.97
C ARG A 504 13.38 -10.90 -3.15
N VAL A 505 13.24 -10.79 -1.82
CA VAL A 505 14.34 -10.41 -0.94
C VAL A 505 15.50 -11.39 -1.00
N ALA A 506 15.22 -12.70 -0.94
CA ALA A 506 16.27 -13.71 -1.06
C ALA A 506 16.99 -13.63 -2.42
N ARG A 507 16.26 -13.35 -3.51
CA ARG A 507 16.86 -13.11 -4.83
C ARG A 507 17.78 -11.90 -4.83
N LYS A 508 17.36 -10.77 -4.24
CA LYS A 508 18.19 -9.56 -4.13
C LYS A 508 19.48 -9.82 -3.35
N ILE A 509 19.41 -10.54 -2.23
CA ILE A 509 20.58 -10.91 -1.42
C ILE A 509 21.59 -11.76 -2.21
N VAL A 510 21.11 -12.68 -3.05
CA VAL A 510 21.97 -13.50 -3.92
C VAL A 510 22.58 -12.69 -5.06
N ALA A 511 21.83 -11.75 -5.62
CA ALA A 511 22.28 -10.87 -6.69
C ALA A 511 23.27 -9.78 -6.22
N ALA A 512 23.16 -9.35 -4.97
CA ALA A 512 23.99 -8.29 -4.41
C ALA A 512 25.48 -8.66 -4.37
N ASP A 513 26.33 -7.68 -4.71
CA ASP A 513 27.79 -7.84 -4.69
C ASP A 513 28.29 -8.29 -3.31
N LYS A 514 29.32 -9.14 -3.30
CA LYS A 514 29.97 -9.64 -2.07
C LYS A 514 31.47 -9.38 -2.16
N MET A 515 32.06 -8.93 -1.04
CA MET A 515 33.50 -8.73 -0.88
C MET A 515 34.06 -9.88 -0.06
N PRO A 516 35.03 -10.67 -0.58
CA PRO A 516 35.58 -11.79 0.18
C PRO A 516 36.22 -11.30 1.47
N ASP A 517 36.20 -12.15 2.51
CA ASP A 517 36.80 -11.81 3.80
C ASP A 517 38.33 -11.90 3.75
N ILE A 518 38.95 -10.85 3.20
CA ILE A 518 40.41 -10.71 3.07
C ILE A 518 40.98 -9.66 4.04
N TYR A 519 40.14 -9.12 4.91
CA TYR A 519 40.47 -8.04 5.83
C TYR A 519 40.97 -8.60 7.17
N LYS A 520 42.11 -8.09 7.63
CA LYS A 520 42.68 -8.35 8.95
C LYS A 520 41.86 -7.65 10.04
N GLY A 521 41.37 -6.45 9.75
CA GLY A 521 40.70 -5.60 10.72
C GLY A 521 41.66 -4.99 11.76
N ALA A 522 41.25 -3.86 12.33
CA ALA A 522 41.96 -3.13 13.36
C ALA A 522 41.46 -3.45 14.76
N LYS A 523 42.26 -3.12 15.77
CA LYS A 523 41.80 -3.10 17.16
C LYS A 523 40.72 -2.03 17.34
N ALA A 524 39.70 -2.32 18.12
CA ALA A 524 38.68 -1.37 18.55
C ALA A 524 39.32 -0.12 19.19
N GLY A 525 38.87 1.06 18.75
CA GLY A 525 39.35 2.35 19.24
C GLY A 525 38.77 3.51 18.41
N ALA A 526 39.13 4.74 18.79
CA ALA A 526 38.80 5.92 18.01
C ALA A 526 39.60 5.96 16.70
N GLY A 527 39.01 6.49 15.64
CA GLY A 527 39.61 6.52 14.31
C GLY A 527 38.57 6.49 13.19
N GLU A 528 39.01 6.23 11.97
CA GLU A 528 38.13 6.13 10.79
C GLU A 528 38.13 4.69 10.25
N PHE A 529 36.94 4.11 10.11
CA PHE A 529 36.78 2.71 9.75
C PHE A 529 35.62 2.49 8.78
N TYR A 530 35.79 1.54 7.87
CA TYR A 530 34.71 0.84 7.22
C TYR A 530 34.33 -0.36 8.09
N PHE A 531 33.07 -0.51 8.46
CA PHE A 531 32.62 -1.66 9.25
C PHE A 531 32.26 -2.81 8.31
N TYR A 532 33.09 -3.85 8.26
CA TYR A 532 32.85 -5.03 7.43
C TYR A 532 32.08 -6.09 8.21
N ASN A 533 30.93 -6.51 7.70
CA ASN A 533 30.14 -7.60 8.26
C ASN A 533 30.60 -8.94 7.69
N VAL A 534 30.98 -9.87 8.56
CA VAL A 534 31.59 -11.14 8.14
C VAL A 534 30.61 -12.04 7.40
N ALA A 535 29.37 -12.16 7.88
CA ALA A 535 28.38 -13.07 7.31
C ALA A 535 27.82 -12.60 5.96
N SER A 536 27.46 -11.31 5.85
CA SER A 536 26.93 -10.75 4.60
C SER A 536 28.01 -10.45 3.55
N GLN A 537 29.29 -10.43 3.96
CA GLN A 537 30.44 -10.11 3.12
C GLN A 537 30.33 -8.71 2.48
N LYS A 538 29.86 -7.74 3.27
CA LYS A 538 29.56 -6.37 2.84
C LYS A 538 29.97 -5.40 3.94
N PHE A 539 29.91 -4.11 3.65
CA PHE A 539 30.26 -3.06 4.59
C PHE A 539 29.03 -2.30 5.05
N LEU A 540 29.05 -1.76 6.27
CA LEU A 540 28.02 -0.87 6.77
C LEU A 540 27.90 0.37 5.87
N MET A 541 26.66 0.73 5.59
CA MET A 541 26.22 1.90 4.84
C MET A 541 24.94 2.44 5.50
N GLY A 542 24.54 3.68 5.20
CA GLY A 542 23.15 4.10 5.37
C GLY A 542 22.45 3.84 4.04
N GLY A 543 21.45 2.96 4.02
CA GLY A 543 20.99 2.42 2.73
C GLY A 543 19.77 1.50 2.74
N SER A 544 18.99 1.43 3.83
CA SER A 544 17.68 0.79 3.80
C SER A 544 16.56 1.82 3.82
N ASP A 545 15.84 1.97 4.94
CA ASP A 545 14.80 2.98 5.05
C ASP A 545 15.37 4.39 4.85
N TRP A 546 14.71 5.17 4.01
CA TRP A 546 15.14 6.51 3.56
C TRP A 546 16.57 6.62 3.02
N ASN A 547 17.24 5.51 2.65
CA ASN A 547 18.68 5.46 2.36
C ASN A 547 19.56 6.03 3.50
N THR A 548 19.04 6.06 4.73
CA THR A 548 19.76 6.58 5.90
C THR A 548 19.67 5.66 7.13
N HIS A 549 18.80 4.65 7.13
CA HIS A 549 18.86 3.57 8.10
C HIS A 549 20.04 2.62 7.81
N ALA A 550 20.63 2.07 8.87
CA ALA A 550 21.76 1.15 8.84
C ALA A 550 21.45 -0.05 7.94
N ALA A 551 22.36 -0.29 7.00
CA ALA A 551 22.28 -1.34 6.00
C ALA A 551 23.70 -1.83 5.64
N VAL A 552 23.80 -2.92 4.89
CA VAL A 552 25.07 -3.41 4.34
C VAL A 552 25.11 -3.32 2.82
N ASP A 553 26.18 -2.76 2.26
CA ASP A 553 26.42 -2.77 0.81
C ASP A 553 27.92 -2.61 0.48
N VAL A 554 28.23 -2.49 -0.80
CA VAL A 554 29.56 -2.23 -1.37
C VAL A 554 29.56 -0.83 -1.99
N PRO A 555 30.60 0.00 -1.78
CA PRO A 555 31.84 -0.26 -1.04
C PRO A 555 31.73 -0.06 0.49
N GLY A 556 30.56 0.35 0.98
CA GLY A 556 30.36 0.85 2.35
C GLY A 556 30.78 2.30 2.53
N LEU A 557 30.45 2.86 3.69
CA LEU A 557 30.84 4.22 4.08
C LEU A 557 32.01 4.20 5.07
N LEU A 558 32.85 5.24 4.99
CA LEU A 558 33.86 5.50 6.00
C LEU A 558 33.18 6.20 7.18
N PHE A 559 33.26 5.62 8.36
CA PHE A 559 32.71 6.17 9.58
C PHE A 559 33.81 6.67 10.51
N THR A 560 33.57 7.80 11.15
CA THR A 560 34.39 8.31 12.24
C THR A 560 33.87 7.74 13.56
N VAL A 561 34.78 7.14 14.32
CA VAL A 561 34.54 6.58 15.65
C VAL A 561 35.25 7.46 16.67
N ALA A 562 34.52 7.97 17.65
CA ALA A 562 35.08 8.81 18.72
C ALA A 562 34.72 8.22 20.10
N ALA A 563 35.66 8.26 21.03
CA ALA A 563 35.42 7.82 22.40
C ALA A 563 34.41 8.75 23.10
N GLU A 564 33.44 8.16 23.78
CA GLU A 564 32.40 8.87 24.54
C GLU A 564 32.07 8.04 25.78
N GLY A 565 32.37 8.56 26.97
CA GLY A 565 32.27 7.78 28.21
C GLY A 565 33.07 6.47 28.15
N ASN A 566 32.38 5.35 28.40
CA ASN A 566 32.96 3.98 28.35
C ASN A 566 32.80 3.29 26.98
N GLY A 567 32.32 4.00 25.96
CA GLY A 567 32.07 3.45 24.63
C GLY A 567 32.46 4.42 23.51
N PHE A 568 31.76 4.31 22.39
CA PHE A 568 32.08 5.02 21.16
C PHE A 568 30.85 5.58 20.47
N THR A 569 30.95 6.78 19.93
CA THR A 569 29.99 7.30 18.94
C THR A 569 30.46 6.95 17.54
N ILE A 570 29.50 6.72 16.62
CA ILE A 570 29.77 6.35 15.22
C ILE A 570 29.10 7.38 14.31
N ASN A 571 29.83 7.98 13.38
CA ASN A 571 29.35 9.08 12.53
C ASN A 571 29.77 8.92 11.06
N ARG A 572 28.86 9.12 10.10
CA ARG A 572 29.11 8.91 8.66
C ARG A 572 29.71 10.11 7.90
N PHE A 573 30.01 11.23 8.57
CA PHE A 573 30.56 12.45 7.97
C PHE A 573 31.57 13.17 8.87
N GLY A 574 32.64 12.49 9.30
CA GLY A 574 33.76 13.18 9.97
C GLY A 574 33.41 13.74 11.35
N GLY A 575 32.37 13.22 12.01
CA GLY A 575 31.87 13.76 13.28
C GLY A 575 30.93 14.96 13.14
N LYS A 576 30.46 15.28 11.92
CA LYS A 576 29.49 16.36 11.69
C LYS A 576 28.19 16.09 12.44
N ALA A 577 27.70 17.10 13.17
CA ALA A 577 26.42 17.02 13.89
C ALA A 577 25.27 16.59 12.96
N GLY A 578 24.33 15.79 13.48
CA GLY A 578 23.20 15.27 12.70
C GLY A 578 23.51 14.06 11.82
N ASN A 579 24.62 13.33 12.06
CA ASN A 579 25.04 12.20 11.21
C ASN A 579 25.54 11.00 12.03
N TYR A 580 24.98 10.82 13.22
CA TYR A 580 25.34 9.73 14.12
C TYR A 580 24.48 8.50 13.88
N LEU A 581 25.03 7.32 14.15
CA LEU A 581 24.28 6.07 14.22
C LEU A 581 23.54 5.97 15.55
N GLY A 582 22.21 6.02 15.49
CA GLY A 582 21.30 5.92 16.63
C GLY A 582 20.90 4.50 17.01
N TYR A 583 20.34 4.36 18.21
CA TYR A 583 19.70 3.10 18.65
C TYR A 583 18.40 2.76 17.93
N ASN A 584 17.87 3.67 17.10
CA ASN A 584 16.80 3.40 16.14
C ASN A 584 17.33 2.96 14.77
N GLY A 585 18.66 2.82 14.61
CA GLY A 585 19.30 2.36 13.38
C GLY A 585 19.54 3.43 12.32
N TYR A 586 19.02 4.64 12.47
CA TYR A 586 19.30 5.74 11.55
C TYR A 586 20.72 6.28 11.71
N THR A 587 21.33 6.67 10.59
CA THR A 587 22.72 7.17 10.51
C THR A 587 22.82 8.68 10.27
N ASP A 588 21.68 9.36 10.22
CA ASP A 588 21.48 10.79 9.92
C ASP A 588 20.77 11.52 11.06
N ILE A 589 20.98 11.08 12.31
CA ILE A 589 20.33 11.67 13.48
C ILE A 589 21.29 12.56 14.30
N PRO A 590 20.76 13.55 15.05
CA PRO A 590 21.55 14.39 15.95
C PRO A 590 22.05 13.63 17.19
N ASP A 591 21.32 12.62 17.64
CA ASP A 591 21.58 11.94 18.91
C ASP A 591 22.85 11.08 18.85
N LYS A 592 23.71 11.25 19.87
CA LYS A 592 24.98 10.55 20.00
C LYS A 592 24.83 9.26 20.80
N ALA A 593 24.25 8.23 20.19
CA ALA A 593 24.19 6.93 20.83
C ALA A 593 25.61 6.37 21.08
N VAL A 594 25.82 5.77 22.26
CA VAL A 594 27.12 5.25 22.71
C VAL A 594 27.15 3.74 22.52
N TRP A 595 28.00 3.26 21.63
CA TRP A 595 28.16 1.85 21.28
C TRP A 595 29.38 1.24 21.97
N ALA A 596 29.29 -0.04 22.36
CA ALA A 596 30.42 -0.80 22.87
C ALA A 596 30.90 -1.82 21.83
N PHE A 597 32.22 -1.99 21.70
CA PHE A 597 32.84 -2.97 20.81
C PHE A 597 33.33 -4.15 21.64
N VAL A 598 32.54 -5.22 21.68
CA VAL A 598 32.83 -6.42 22.46
C VAL A 598 33.59 -7.42 21.60
N PRO A 599 34.84 -7.80 21.94
CA PRO A 599 35.59 -8.78 21.16
C PRO A 599 34.88 -10.14 21.10
N VAL A 600 34.84 -10.74 19.91
CA VAL A 600 34.31 -12.10 19.74
C VAL A 600 35.38 -13.12 20.15
N ALA A 601 35.05 -13.97 21.12
CA ALA A 601 35.99 -14.95 21.65
C ALA A 601 36.59 -15.83 20.54
N GLY A 602 37.92 -15.97 20.53
CA GLY A 602 38.65 -16.78 19.55
C GLY A 602 38.82 -16.17 18.16
N LYS A 603 38.32 -14.96 17.91
CA LYS A 603 38.45 -14.26 16.62
C LYS A 603 39.21 -12.94 16.78
N ALA A 604 40.41 -12.86 16.20
CA ALA A 604 41.23 -11.66 16.25
C ALA A 604 40.54 -10.49 15.50
N ASN A 605 40.45 -9.33 16.15
CA ASN A 605 39.88 -8.09 15.58
C ASN A 605 38.45 -8.23 15.02
N VAL A 606 37.66 -9.14 15.56
CA VAL A 606 36.22 -9.28 15.28
C VAL A 606 35.43 -8.88 16.52
N TYR A 607 34.38 -8.08 16.32
CA TYR A 607 33.62 -7.47 17.40
C TYR A 607 32.11 -7.64 17.19
N ASN A 608 31.38 -7.78 18.29
CA ASN A 608 29.97 -7.41 18.34
C ASN A 608 29.88 -5.91 18.67
N ILE A 609 29.13 -5.16 17.88
CA ILE A 609 28.87 -3.73 18.11
C ILE A 609 27.51 -3.64 18.80
N VAL A 610 27.53 -3.38 20.11
CA VAL A 610 26.35 -3.47 20.98
C VAL A 610 25.98 -2.12 21.56
N LYS A 611 24.72 -1.96 21.97
CA LYS A 611 24.28 -0.76 22.69
C LYS A 611 25.04 -0.65 24.00
N GLY A 612 25.52 0.54 24.36
CA GLY A 612 26.34 0.75 25.56
C GLY A 612 25.57 0.52 26.88
N ASP A 613 24.25 0.68 26.87
CA ASP A 613 23.35 0.41 28.01
C ASP A 613 22.83 -1.03 28.03
N ASN A 614 22.93 -1.76 26.91
CA ASN A 614 22.48 -3.14 26.78
C ASN A 614 23.39 -3.95 25.83
N HIS A 615 24.34 -4.68 26.43
CA HIS A 615 25.31 -5.48 25.68
C HIS A 615 24.73 -6.76 25.04
N ALA A 616 23.43 -7.07 25.24
CA ALA A 616 22.80 -8.24 24.63
C ALA A 616 22.33 -7.99 23.19
N GLN A 617 22.11 -6.72 22.83
CA GLN A 617 21.56 -6.31 21.54
C GLN A 617 22.53 -5.38 20.80
N GLY A 618 22.53 -5.46 19.47
CA GLY A 618 23.45 -4.68 18.67
C GLY A 618 23.25 -4.84 17.18
N LEU A 619 24.24 -4.37 16.43
CA LEU A 619 24.23 -4.38 14.98
C LEU A 619 24.31 -5.82 14.45
N ALA A 620 23.31 -6.24 13.70
CA ALA A 620 23.36 -7.50 12.95
C ALA A 620 22.72 -7.36 11.57
N PHE A 621 23.32 -7.97 10.55
CA PHE A 621 22.69 -8.11 9.24
C PHE A 621 21.37 -8.89 9.40
N ALA A 622 20.26 -8.22 9.11
CA ALA A 622 18.92 -8.72 9.36
C ALA A 622 17.96 -8.15 8.30
N PRO A 623 17.98 -8.72 7.08
CA PRO A 623 16.98 -8.40 6.05
C PRO A 623 15.56 -8.50 6.61
N GLN A 624 14.66 -7.64 6.14
CA GLN A 624 13.24 -7.64 6.55
C GLN A 624 12.98 -7.33 8.03
N SER A 625 14.00 -6.89 8.78
CA SER A 625 13.82 -6.40 10.15
C SER A 625 13.16 -5.03 10.18
N ASN A 626 12.46 -4.75 11.28
CA ASN A 626 11.66 -3.55 11.39
C ASN A 626 12.54 -2.30 11.46
N THR A 627 12.08 -1.23 10.83
CA THR A 627 12.63 0.13 10.90
C THR A 627 11.52 1.06 11.44
N ASP A 628 11.60 2.37 11.19
CA ASP A 628 10.47 3.28 11.45
C ASP A 628 9.40 3.19 10.33
N ALA A 629 9.49 2.18 9.44
CA ALA A 629 8.53 1.95 8.39
C ALA A 629 7.24 1.28 8.83
N ASP A 630 6.23 1.35 7.96
CA ASP A 630 5.10 0.47 8.17
C ASP A 630 5.58 -0.98 8.06
N GLU A 631 4.92 -1.85 8.83
CA GLU A 631 5.33 -3.24 8.97
C GLU A 631 5.39 -3.99 7.64
N ALA A 632 4.64 -3.55 6.62
CA ALA A 632 4.60 -4.19 5.31
C ALA A 632 5.84 -3.83 4.48
N MET A 633 6.21 -2.55 4.43
CA MET A 633 7.37 -2.08 3.65
C MET A 633 8.70 -2.54 4.25
N ASP A 634 8.79 -2.65 5.58
CA ASP A 634 9.97 -3.21 6.24
C ASP A 634 10.35 -4.59 5.70
N LYS A 635 9.37 -5.38 5.28
CA LYS A 635 9.61 -6.74 4.75
C LYS A 635 10.22 -6.75 3.35
N GLU A 636 10.34 -5.61 2.67
CA GLU A 636 10.93 -5.52 1.34
C GLU A 636 12.43 -5.16 1.36
N PHE A 637 12.94 -4.66 2.49
CA PHE A 637 14.35 -4.26 2.60
C PHE A 637 15.29 -5.47 2.69
N TRP A 638 16.16 -5.60 1.70
CA TRP A 638 17.05 -6.76 1.55
C TRP A 638 18.41 -6.61 2.27
N ASN A 639 18.82 -5.38 2.59
CA ASN A 639 20.15 -5.05 3.10
C ASN A 639 20.16 -4.52 4.55
N THR A 640 19.02 -4.49 5.24
CA THR A 640 18.89 -3.86 6.57
C THR A 640 19.83 -4.46 7.63
N VAL A 641 20.36 -3.59 8.49
CA VAL A 641 21.04 -3.95 9.74
C VAL A 641 20.10 -3.63 10.90
N SER A 642 19.74 -4.64 11.68
CA SER A 642 18.98 -4.44 12.90
C SER A 642 19.91 -3.94 14.01
N VAL A 643 19.38 -3.06 14.85
CA VAL A 643 19.99 -2.57 16.10
C VAL A 643 19.46 -3.30 17.35
N GLU A 644 18.43 -4.12 17.19
CA GLU A 644 17.75 -4.86 18.27
C GLU A 644 18.10 -6.35 18.30
N ALA A 645 18.89 -6.82 17.33
CA ALA A 645 19.21 -8.23 17.19
C ALA A 645 20.10 -8.71 18.36
N ALA A 646 19.78 -9.90 18.86
CA ALA A 646 20.65 -10.58 19.82
C ALA A 646 22.01 -10.88 19.18
N VAL A 647 23.10 -10.50 19.84
CA VAL A 647 24.46 -10.67 19.30
C VAL A 647 25.13 -11.98 19.70
N ALA A 648 24.67 -12.60 20.80
CA ALA A 648 25.24 -13.84 21.30
C ALA A 648 25.07 -14.98 20.28
N LYS A 649 26.18 -15.62 19.88
CA LYS A 649 26.21 -16.72 18.90
C LYS A 649 25.57 -16.37 17.55
N ASN A 650 25.59 -15.09 17.18
CA ASN A 650 25.00 -14.60 15.94
C ASN A 650 26.10 -14.16 14.95
N ALA A 651 26.35 -14.96 13.91
CA ALA A 651 27.35 -14.65 12.89
C ALA A 651 27.02 -13.35 12.11
N ASN A 652 25.74 -13.01 11.98
CA ASN A 652 25.33 -11.76 11.33
C ASN A 652 25.67 -10.51 12.15
N ALA A 653 26.01 -10.68 13.44
CA ALA A 653 26.41 -9.61 14.35
C ALA A 653 27.93 -9.45 14.48
N GLU A 654 28.72 -10.13 13.65
CA GLU A 654 30.19 -10.08 13.69
C GLU A 654 30.74 -9.05 12.69
N TRP A 655 31.49 -8.09 13.22
CA TRP A 655 32.03 -6.96 12.47
C TRP A 655 33.55 -6.84 12.60
N LYS A 656 34.21 -6.44 11.52
CA LYS A 656 35.61 -6.00 11.51
C LYS A 656 35.69 -4.50 11.23
N LEU A 657 36.61 -3.83 11.91
CA LEU A 657 36.91 -2.42 11.67
C LEU A 657 38.04 -2.34 10.65
N VAL A 658 37.74 -1.98 9.40
CA VAL A 658 38.71 -1.94 8.30
C VAL A 658 39.17 -0.51 8.05
N THR A 659 40.47 -0.25 8.08
CA THR A 659 41.00 1.10 7.84
C THR A 659 41.15 1.39 6.35
N LYS A 660 41.16 2.67 5.96
CA LYS A 660 41.49 3.05 4.57
C LYS A 660 42.87 2.55 4.16
N ALA A 661 43.87 2.68 5.04
CA ALA A 661 45.24 2.21 4.79
C ALA A 661 45.30 0.70 4.52
N GLU A 662 44.47 -0.09 5.20
CA GLU A 662 44.35 -1.53 4.94
C GLU A 662 43.79 -1.81 3.54
N ARG A 663 42.73 -1.11 3.12
CA ARG A 663 42.19 -1.24 1.75
C ARG A 663 43.21 -0.79 0.70
N ASP A 664 43.92 0.32 0.95
CA ASP A 664 44.97 0.82 0.05
C ASP A 664 46.11 -0.22 -0.09
N ALA A 665 46.52 -0.85 1.00
CA ALA A 665 47.55 -1.89 0.97
C ALA A 665 47.13 -3.15 0.19
N LEU A 666 45.84 -3.48 0.17
CA LEU A 666 45.32 -4.61 -0.61
C LEU A 666 45.46 -4.39 -2.12
N LEU A 667 45.41 -3.15 -2.61
CA LEU A 667 45.61 -2.85 -4.04
C LEU A 667 46.98 -3.34 -4.53
N ALA A 668 48.03 -3.28 -3.69
CA ALA A 668 49.35 -3.79 -4.04
C ALA A 668 49.39 -5.32 -4.27
N THR A 669 48.36 -6.05 -3.81
CA THR A 669 48.23 -7.51 -4.00
C THR A 669 47.44 -7.88 -5.26
N ALA A 670 46.88 -6.89 -5.97
CA ALA A 670 46.07 -7.11 -7.15
C ALA A 670 46.86 -7.76 -8.28
N THR A 671 46.23 -8.74 -8.93
CA THR A 671 46.74 -9.38 -10.14
C THR A 671 45.59 -9.58 -11.11
N GLU A 672 45.90 -9.84 -12.39
CA GLU A 672 44.90 -10.18 -13.40
C GLU A 672 43.89 -11.26 -12.95
N LYS A 673 44.36 -12.30 -12.25
CA LYS A 673 43.52 -13.41 -11.76
C LYS A 673 42.88 -13.16 -10.40
N ARG A 674 43.32 -12.12 -9.69
CA ARG A 674 42.85 -11.74 -8.36
C ARG A 674 42.76 -10.22 -8.30
N PRO A 675 41.82 -9.62 -9.06
CA PRO A 675 41.63 -8.18 -9.00
C PRO A 675 41.08 -7.77 -7.62
N VAL A 676 41.29 -6.51 -7.26
CA VAL A 676 40.89 -5.94 -5.98
C VAL A 676 39.89 -4.82 -6.21
N ASP A 677 38.87 -4.73 -5.35
CA ASP A 677 37.92 -3.64 -5.34
C ASP A 677 38.60 -2.32 -4.98
N ALA A 678 38.47 -1.34 -5.87
CA ALA A 678 38.94 0.02 -5.70
C ALA A 678 37.75 1.00 -5.60
N THR A 679 36.51 0.51 -5.49
CA THR A 679 35.29 1.32 -5.51
C THR A 679 35.24 2.36 -4.39
N TYR A 680 35.84 2.09 -3.23
CA TYR A 680 35.93 3.05 -2.13
C TYR A 680 36.75 4.32 -2.43
N LEU A 681 37.49 4.34 -3.54
CA LEU A 681 38.19 5.53 -4.04
C LEU A 681 37.26 6.45 -4.84
N LEU A 682 36.09 5.95 -5.28
CA LEU A 682 35.06 6.75 -5.94
C LEU A 682 34.31 7.60 -4.91
N ALA A 683 33.90 8.79 -5.32
CA ALA A 683 32.98 9.60 -4.54
C ALA A 683 31.54 9.15 -4.80
N ASN A 684 30.82 8.80 -3.73
CA ASN A 684 29.41 8.40 -3.72
C ASN A 684 28.96 7.59 -4.96
N PRO A 685 29.51 6.39 -5.18
CA PRO A 685 29.32 5.65 -6.43
C PRO A 685 27.92 5.03 -6.61
N GLY A 686 27.08 5.03 -5.58
CA GLY A 686 25.68 4.58 -5.63
C GLY A 686 24.68 5.70 -5.33
N PHE A 687 25.10 6.96 -5.54
CA PHE A 687 24.26 8.15 -5.33
C PHE A 687 23.52 8.17 -3.99
N ASN A 688 24.16 7.73 -2.90
CA ASN A 688 23.55 7.65 -1.58
C ASN A 688 23.38 9.05 -0.95
N ARG A 689 22.31 9.22 -0.15
CA ARG A 689 22.04 10.41 0.65
C ARG A 689 23.16 10.68 1.65
N PRO A 690 23.23 11.90 2.22
CA PRO A 690 22.59 13.14 1.78
C PRO A 690 23.27 13.78 0.56
N ASP A 691 24.39 13.23 0.08
CA ASP A 691 25.30 13.86 -0.88
C ASP A 691 25.16 13.27 -2.31
N LEU A 692 23.93 13.12 -2.80
CA LEU A 692 23.52 12.35 -4.00
C LEU A 692 24.39 12.60 -5.27
N PHE A 693 24.95 13.80 -5.47
CA PHE A 693 25.83 14.14 -6.62
C PHE A 693 27.21 14.68 -6.23
N LYS A 694 27.63 14.53 -4.97
CA LYS A 694 28.89 15.12 -4.52
C LYS A 694 30.08 14.57 -5.32
N LYS A 695 30.82 15.49 -5.95
CA LYS A 695 31.97 15.23 -6.84
C LYS A 695 31.62 14.56 -8.19
N TRP A 696 30.35 14.47 -8.54
CA TRP A 696 29.91 14.14 -9.88
C TRP A 696 29.65 15.44 -10.67
N ASN A 697 30.29 15.58 -11.82
CA ASN A 697 29.97 16.62 -12.80
C ASN A 697 28.74 16.19 -13.61
N ASN A 698 27.87 17.16 -13.91
CA ASN A 698 26.77 16.97 -14.82
C ASN A 698 26.60 18.21 -15.72
N ASP A 699 26.21 17.99 -16.97
CA ASP A 699 26.08 19.05 -17.98
C ASP A 699 24.89 20.00 -17.74
N LYS A 700 23.99 19.66 -16.81
CA LYS A 700 22.78 20.42 -16.52
C LYS A 700 22.55 20.55 -15.01
N LYS A 701 23.14 21.59 -14.40
CA LYS A 701 22.77 22.02 -13.04
C LYS A 701 21.40 22.69 -13.08
N GLY A 702 20.36 21.98 -12.68
CA GLY A 702 19.04 22.54 -12.42
C GLY A 702 18.36 21.75 -11.30
N ASP A 703 17.73 22.47 -10.36
CA ASP A 703 16.99 21.89 -9.25
C ASP A 703 15.99 20.81 -9.72
N PHE A 704 15.79 19.81 -8.85
CA PHE A 704 14.95 18.61 -8.96
C PHE A 704 13.48 18.82 -9.40
N LYS A 705 13.07 20.07 -9.68
CA LYS A 705 11.70 20.42 -10.06
C LYS A 705 11.47 20.50 -11.57
N ASP A 706 12.52 20.71 -12.39
CA ASP A 706 12.36 20.94 -13.85
C ASP A 706 13.46 20.32 -14.76
N ALA A 707 14.43 19.58 -14.24
CA ALA A 707 15.50 18.98 -15.04
C ALA A 707 15.24 17.48 -15.31
N ASN A 708 15.14 17.08 -16.59
CA ASN A 708 15.04 15.66 -16.97
C ASN A 708 16.36 14.86 -16.78
N LEU A 709 17.25 15.31 -15.90
CA LEU A 709 18.50 14.64 -15.50
C LEU A 709 18.67 14.79 -13.99
N GLY A 710 18.67 13.69 -13.24
CA GLY A 710 18.86 13.77 -11.78
C GLY A 710 18.80 12.42 -11.08
N VAL A 711 19.35 12.36 -9.87
CA VAL A 711 19.14 11.24 -8.95
C VAL A 711 17.75 11.40 -8.38
N ILE A 712 16.83 10.47 -8.64
CA ILE A 712 15.48 10.61 -8.12
C ILE A 712 15.43 10.10 -6.69
N ASP A 713 15.14 11.03 -5.78
CA ASP A 713 14.98 10.77 -4.37
C ASP A 713 13.51 10.82 -3.96
N ARG A 714 12.77 9.74 -4.21
CA ARG A 714 11.34 9.64 -3.89
C ARG A 714 11.11 8.52 -2.87
N GLY A 715 10.75 8.90 -1.64
CA GLY A 715 10.25 7.97 -0.63
C GLY A 715 11.31 7.14 0.09
N ARG A 716 10.89 5.96 0.55
CA ARG A 716 11.57 5.13 1.55
C ARG A 716 12.24 3.93 0.89
N ARG A 717 13.36 4.19 0.22
CA ARG A 717 14.05 3.21 -0.65
C ARG A 717 15.49 3.00 -0.21
N THR A 718 15.94 1.78 -0.48
CA THR A 718 17.30 1.29 -0.26
C THR A 718 18.31 2.04 -1.11
N ASN A 719 18.11 2.10 -2.43
CA ASN A 719 19.07 2.65 -3.38
C ASN A 719 18.42 3.71 -4.30
N PRO A 720 18.89 4.97 -4.26
CA PRO A 720 18.56 5.97 -5.27
C PRO A 720 19.10 5.60 -6.66
N VAL A 721 18.48 6.08 -7.73
CA VAL A 721 18.98 5.89 -9.12
C VAL A 721 19.04 7.22 -9.86
N CYS A 722 19.98 7.34 -10.81
CA CYS A 722 20.06 8.48 -11.71
C CYS A 722 19.21 8.24 -12.95
N GLU A 723 18.37 9.21 -13.28
CA GLU A 723 17.47 9.23 -14.43
C GLU A 723 17.90 10.30 -15.43
N ALA A 724 17.81 9.96 -16.72
CA ALA A 724 17.91 10.88 -17.84
C ALA A 724 16.76 10.64 -18.82
N TYR A 725 15.79 11.55 -18.89
CA TYR A 725 14.59 11.43 -19.73
C TYR A 725 14.58 12.44 -20.88
N TYR A 726 14.45 11.95 -22.12
CA TYR A 726 14.20 12.79 -23.30
C TYR A 726 15.16 14.00 -23.48
N LEU A 727 16.46 13.80 -23.20
CA LEU A 727 17.48 14.84 -23.34
C LEU A 727 18.15 14.85 -24.72
N ASN A 728 18.60 16.01 -25.20
CA ASN A 728 19.38 16.08 -26.46
C ASN A 728 20.69 15.29 -26.38
N SER A 729 21.41 15.48 -25.28
CA SER A 729 22.60 14.78 -24.85
C SER A 729 22.70 14.96 -23.34
N PHE A 730 23.51 14.13 -22.68
CA PHE A 730 23.89 14.35 -21.29
C PHE A 730 25.24 13.70 -21.03
N GLU A 731 25.93 14.23 -20.02
CA GLU A 731 27.07 13.57 -19.40
C GLU A 731 26.95 13.66 -17.88
N VAL A 732 27.19 12.55 -17.20
CA VAL A 732 27.33 12.45 -15.74
C VAL A 732 28.62 11.71 -15.45
N ASN A 733 29.61 12.38 -14.86
CA ASN A 733 30.95 11.82 -14.67
C ASN A 733 31.61 12.22 -13.37
N GLN A 734 32.68 11.53 -12.99
CA GLN A 734 33.62 12.00 -11.97
C GLN A 734 35.04 11.70 -12.40
N THR A 735 35.97 12.57 -12.00
CA THR A 735 37.42 12.35 -12.14
C THR A 735 38.02 12.01 -10.78
N VAL A 736 38.72 10.89 -10.72
CA VAL A 736 39.38 10.37 -9.51
C VAL A 736 40.88 10.53 -9.68
N SER A 737 41.55 11.12 -8.70
CA SER A 737 43.00 11.34 -8.71
C SER A 737 43.72 10.43 -7.71
N ASN A 738 45.05 10.34 -7.83
CA ASN A 738 45.92 9.57 -6.93
C ASN A 738 45.66 8.05 -6.95
N LEU A 739 45.17 7.52 -8.07
CA LEU A 739 45.04 6.08 -8.28
C LEU A 739 46.43 5.43 -8.48
N PRO A 740 46.67 4.22 -7.97
CA PRO A 740 47.86 3.45 -8.32
C PRO A 740 47.99 3.26 -9.83
N GLU A 741 49.20 3.38 -10.36
CA GLU A 741 49.50 3.00 -11.76
C GLU A 741 49.12 1.54 -12.01
N GLY A 742 48.35 1.27 -13.07
CA GLY A 742 48.02 -0.09 -13.49
C GLY A 742 46.73 -0.16 -14.30
N TYR A 743 46.05 -1.31 -14.26
CA TYR A 743 44.90 -1.61 -15.11
C TYR A 743 43.57 -1.58 -14.34
N TYR A 744 42.56 -0.93 -14.92
CA TYR A 744 41.26 -0.67 -14.29
C TYR A 744 40.10 -1.02 -15.20
N GLN A 745 38.98 -1.39 -14.59
CA GLN A 745 37.67 -1.56 -15.24
C GLN A 745 36.60 -0.90 -14.39
N VAL A 746 35.61 -0.28 -15.03
CA VAL A 746 34.41 0.20 -14.35
C VAL A 746 33.21 -0.64 -14.76
N ASN A 747 32.31 -0.91 -13.82
CA ASN A 747 31.00 -1.47 -14.10
C ASN A 747 29.91 -0.72 -13.33
N MET A 748 28.67 -0.83 -13.79
CA MET A 748 27.49 -0.25 -13.15
C MET A 748 26.23 -1.01 -13.58
N THR A 749 25.10 -0.70 -12.96
CA THR A 749 23.78 -1.18 -13.39
C THR A 749 23.04 -0.06 -14.10
N GLY A 750 22.60 -0.29 -15.33
CA GLY A 750 21.87 0.73 -16.08
C GLY A 750 21.34 0.25 -17.42
N TYR A 751 20.30 0.89 -17.92
CA TYR A 751 19.71 0.59 -19.22
C TYR A 751 19.40 1.85 -20.03
N TYR A 752 19.10 1.64 -21.31
CA TYR A 752 18.54 2.62 -22.22
C TYR A 752 17.23 2.11 -22.85
N ARG A 753 16.23 2.99 -22.94
CA ARG A 753 14.95 2.77 -23.60
C ARG A 753 14.87 3.61 -24.88
N ASP A 754 14.73 2.92 -26.02
CA ASP A 754 14.70 3.50 -27.36
C ASP A 754 13.31 4.05 -27.74
N GLY A 755 13.05 5.28 -27.29
CA GLY A 755 11.81 6.03 -27.46
C GLY A 755 10.77 5.74 -26.38
N SER A 756 9.52 6.18 -26.54
CA SER A 756 8.44 5.92 -25.56
C SER A 756 8.26 4.44 -25.21
N ARG A 757 7.63 4.12 -24.06
CA ARG A 757 7.42 2.73 -23.63
C ARG A 757 6.62 1.93 -24.66
N GLU A 758 5.59 2.54 -25.26
CA GLU A 758 4.76 1.92 -26.30
C GLU A 758 5.57 1.69 -27.58
N ASN A 759 6.40 2.65 -27.98
CA ASN A 759 7.24 2.55 -29.17
C ASN A 759 8.27 1.42 -29.02
N LEU A 760 8.92 1.30 -27.85
CA LEU A 760 9.82 0.20 -27.56
C LEU A 760 9.09 -1.15 -27.64
N GLN A 761 7.93 -1.28 -26.99
CA GLN A 761 7.15 -2.53 -26.99
C GLN A 761 6.77 -2.97 -28.41
N GLN A 762 6.38 -2.03 -29.27
CA GLN A 762 6.09 -2.32 -30.67
C GLN A 762 7.34 -2.79 -31.44
N LYS A 763 8.50 -2.18 -31.21
CA LYS A 763 9.77 -2.61 -31.83
C LYS A 763 10.10 -4.06 -31.42
N VAL A 764 10.07 -4.35 -30.12
CA VAL A 764 10.38 -5.68 -29.59
C VAL A 764 9.38 -6.73 -30.09
N ALA A 765 8.08 -6.43 -30.06
CA ALA A 765 7.03 -7.33 -30.55
C ALA A 765 7.17 -7.67 -32.05
N LYS A 766 7.75 -6.75 -32.85
CA LYS A 766 8.05 -6.96 -34.28
C LYS A 766 9.42 -7.60 -34.53
N GLY A 767 10.17 -7.95 -33.48
CA GLY A 767 11.53 -8.50 -33.60
C GLY A 767 12.58 -7.47 -34.05
N THR A 768 12.29 -6.17 -33.93
CA THR A 768 13.24 -5.09 -34.24
C THR A 768 14.15 -4.84 -33.04
N ALA A 769 15.47 -4.91 -33.25
CA ALA A 769 16.45 -4.63 -32.21
C ALA A 769 16.38 -3.15 -31.80
N PRO A 770 16.17 -2.83 -30.50
CA PRO A 770 16.18 -1.44 -30.03
C PRO A 770 17.56 -0.80 -30.18
N ALA A 771 17.59 0.47 -30.57
CA ALA A 771 18.82 1.27 -30.58
C ALA A 771 19.33 1.55 -29.15
N ARG A 772 20.63 1.84 -29.01
CA ARG A 772 21.28 2.10 -27.72
C ARG A 772 22.19 3.33 -27.86
N HIS A 773 21.78 4.44 -27.24
CA HIS A 773 22.43 5.75 -27.40
C HIS A 773 23.16 6.23 -26.13
N ALA A 774 22.83 5.67 -24.97
CA ALA A 774 23.58 5.92 -23.74
C ALA A 774 24.76 4.93 -23.62
N MET A 775 25.92 5.44 -23.18
CA MET A 775 27.17 4.71 -23.04
C MET A 775 27.73 4.86 -21.63
N LEU A 776 28.17 3.76 -21.01
CA LEU A 776 29.12 3.79 -19.89
C LEU A 776 30.52 4.03 -20.46
N TYR A 777 31.31 4.91 -19.85
CA TYR A 777 32.66 5.18 -20.30
C TYR A 777 33.70 5.24 -19.17
N ILE A 778 34.96 4.99 -19.56
CA ILE A 778 36.16 5.11 -18.73
C ILE A 778 37.28 5.75 -19.55
N GLU A 779 37.99 6.73 -18.99
CA GLU A 779 38.97 7.52 -19.72
C GLU A 779 40.21 7.87 -18.88
N TYR A 780 41.39 7.77 -19.50
CA TYR A 780 42.66 8.31 -19.04
C TYR A 780 43.28 9.18 -20.15
N LYS A 781 43.39 10.50 -19.93
CA LYS A 781 44.03 11.48 -20.83
C LYS A 781 43.56 11.40 -22.29
N GLY A 782 42.25 11.44 -22.55
CA GLY A 782 41.68 11.39 -23.90
C GLY A 782 41.74 10.01 -24.56
N LYS A 783 42.17 8.97 -23.82
CA LYS A 783 42.17 7.58 -24.27
C LYS A 783 41.27 6.77 -23.35
N GLY A 784 40.23 6.18 -23.91
CA GLY A 784 39.21 5.52 -23.11
C GLY A 784 38.50 4.41 -23.84
N ASP A 785 37.44 3.95 -23.22
CA ASP A 785 36.51 2.96 -23.73
C ASP A 785 35.07 3.40 -23.45
N GLU A 786 34.18 3.04 -24.37
CA GLU A 786 32.74 3.31 -24.29
C GLU A 786 31.94 2.04 -24.59
N VAL A 787 30.99 1.72 -23.72
CA VAL A 787 30.13 0.54 -23.85
C VAL A 787 28.66 0.95 -23.76
N ALA A 788 27.89 0.62 -24.79
CA ALA A 788 26.46 0.90 -24.84
C ALA A 788 25.70 0.21 -23.70
N LEU A 789 24.87 0.99 -22.99
CA LEU A 789 23.98 0.45 -21.96
C LEU A 789 23.03 -0.58 -22.57
N PRO A 790 22.72 -1.69 -21.87
CA PRO A 790 21.68 -2.63 -22.26
C PRO A 790 20.38 -1.93 -22.65
N SER A 791 19.65 -2.51 -23.62
CA SER A 791 18.27 -2.10 -23.82
C SER A 791 17.44 -2.48 -22.61
N ILE A 792 16.50 -1.64 -22.18
CA ILE A 792 15.49 -2.00 -21.16
C ILE A 792 14.71 -3.27 -21.54
N ALA A 793 14.62 -3.60 -22.84
CA ALA A 793 14.00 -4.83 -23.30
C ALA A 793 14.70 -6.11 -22.78
N ALA A 794 15.99 -6.01 -22.40
CA ALA A 794 16.76 -7.14 -21.89
C ALA A 794 16.26 -7.68 -20.54
N GLY A 795 15.56 -6.85 -19.75
CA GLY A 795 14.94 -7.28 -18.49
C GLY A 795 13.46 -7.61 -18.61
N MET A 796 12.88 -7.67 -19.81
CA MET A 796 11.44 -7.95 -19.94
C MET A 796 11.05 -9.27 -19.25
N ASN A 797 9.98 -9.19 -18.45
CA ASN A 797 9.43 -10.29 -17.64
C ASN A 797 10.41 -10.87 -16.60
N GLN A 798 11.53 -10.20 -16.30
CA GLN A 798 12.52 -10.69 -15.34
C GLN A 798 12.19 -10.33 -13.89
N CYS A 799 11.24 -9.43 -13.63
CA CYS A 799 10.74 -9.12 -12.29
C CYS A 799 9.20 -9.15 -12.26
N PRO A 800 8.58 -10.34 -12.35
CA PRO A 800 7.13 -10.51 -12.48
C PRO A 800 6.32 -9.73 -11.44
N GLY A 801 5.37 -8.90 -11.87
CA GLY A 801 4.53 -8.07 -11.02
C GLY A 801 5.24 -6.80 -10.51
N ILE A 802 6.26 -6.32 -11.22
CA ILE A 802 6.94 -5.03 -10.99
C ILE A 802 7.07 -4.30 -12.33
N GLY A 803 6.48 -3.11 -12.38
CA GLY A 803 6.44 -2.24 -13.55
C GLY A 803 5.18 -2.36 -14.40
N TRP A 804 5.29 -1.98 -15.67
CA TRP A 804 4.17 -1.89 -16.60
C TRP A 804 4.23 -3.01 -17.65
N THR A 805 3.07 -3.62 -17.93
CA THR A 805 2.93 -4.70 -18.90
C THR A 805 2.45 -4.19 -20.25
N GLY A 806 3.33 -4.26 -21.25
CA GLY A 806 2.99 -4.02 -22.66
C GLY A 806 2.84 -5.32 -23.46
N THR A 807 2.72 -5.18 -24.79
CA THR A 807 2.48 -6.31 -25.71
C THR A 807 3.63 -7.31 -25.82
N ALA A 808 4.89 -6.87 -25.60
CA ALA A 808 6.08 -7.71 -25.62
C ALA A 808 6.43 -8.27 -24.23
N GLY A 809 5.91 -7.67 -23.16
CA GLY A 809 6.13 -8.12 -21.80
C GLY A 809 6.16 -6.98 -20.79
N GLU A 810 6.31 -7.36 -19.53
CA GLU A 810 6.48 -6.45 -18.39
C GLU A 810 7.89 -5.86 -18.35
N GLN A 811 8.00 -4.57 -18.07
CA GLN A 811 9.26 -3.83 -17.97
C GLN A 811 9.15 -2.72 -16.90
N PRO A 812 10.26 -2.11 -16.45
CA PRO A 812 10.20 -0.93 -15.60
C PRO A 812 9.42 0.23 -16.27
N ASP A 813 8.56 0.91 -15.50
CA ASP A 813 7.81 2.09 -15.97
C ASP A 813 8.27 3.38 -15.29
N ASP A 814 8.83 3.27 -14.09
CA ASP A 814 9.45 4.37 -13.36
C ASP A 814 10.82 4.00 -12.76
N VAL A 815 11.46 4.99 -12.14
CA VAL A 815 12.77 4.84 -11.48
C VAL A 815 12.74 3.89 -10.27
N MET A 816 11.58 3.69 -9.65
CA MET A 816 11.42 2.75 -8.54
C MET A 816 11.44 1.31 -9.03
N ASP A 817 10.75 1.05 -10.13
CA ASP A 817 10.84 -0.23 -10.81
C ASP A 817 12.28 -0.46 -11.30
N ALA A 818 12.96 0.57 -11.81
CA ALA A 818 14.34 0.44 -12.26
C ALA A 818 15.27 -0.03 -11.14
N ALA A 819 15.16 0.59 -9.95
CA ALA A 819 15.91 0.18 -8.76
C ALA A 819 15.65 -1.29 -8.39
N GLU A 820 14.38 -1.72 -8.36
CA GLU A 820 14.01 -3.13 -8.09
C GLU A 820 14.66 -4.11 -9.08
N TYR A 821 14.73 -3.75 -10.36
CA TYR A 821 15.37 -4.58 -11.38
C TYR A 821 16.89 -4.62 -11.19
N PHE A 822 17.54 -3.50 -10.85
CA PHE A 822 18.97 -3.46 -10.55
C PHE A 822 19.32 -4.31 -9.32
N GLU A 823 18.51 -4.24 -8.26
CA GLU A 823 18.67 -5.07 -7.06
C GLU A 823 18.48 -6.57 -7.35
N CYS A 824 17.73 -6.92 -8.38
CA CYS A 824 17.61 -8.29 -8.88
C CYS A 824 18.81 -8.73 -9.74
N GLY A 825 19.85 -7.92 -9.87
CA GLY A 825 21.09 -8.20 -10.60
C GLY A 825 21.00 -7.98 -12.11
N LEU A 826 19.97 -7.27 -12.59
CA LEU A 826 19.76 -7.02 -14.02
C LEU A 826 20.57 -5.81 -14.49
N TYR A 827 20.78 -5.75 -15.81
CA TYR A 827 21.37 -4.61 -16.50
C TYR A 827 22.79 -4.22 -16.07
N LYS A 828 23.57 -5.17 -15.55
CA LYS A 828 25.00 -4.96 -15.26
C LYS A 828 25.79 -4.79 -16.56
N VAL A 829 26.57 -3.72 -16.65
CA VAL A 829 27.39 -3.37 -17.81
C VAL A 829 28.82 -3.05 -17.37
N TYR A 830 29.80 -3.44 -18.18
CA TYR A 830 31.22 -3.34 -17.91
C TYR A 830 31.92 -2.63 -19.06
N THR A 831 32.88 -1.76 -18.77
CA THR A 831 33.84 -1.29 -19.77
C THR A 831 34.88 -2.38 -20.07
N HIS A 832 35.68 -2.18 -21.10
CA HIS A 832 36.96 -2.85 -21.25
C HIS A 832 37.97 -2.38 -20.18
N ILE A 833 39.05 -3.14 -20.02
CA ILE A 833 40.13 -2.83 -19.09
C ILE A 833 41.06 -1.80 -19.75
N ILE A 834 41.31 -0.66 -19.10
CA ILE A 834 42.25 0.35 -19.58
C ILE A 834 43.43 0.54 -18.64
N LYS A 835 44.55 1.06 -19.17
CA LYS A 835 45.76 1.36 -18.38
C LYS A 835 45.75 2.81 -17.91
N VAL A 836 45.89 3.01 -16.60
CA VAL A 836 46.12 4.31 -15.94
C VAL A 836 47.61 4.48 -15.66
N GLY A 837 48.16 5.62 -16.08
CA GLY A 837 49.56 5.98 -15.89
C GLY A 837 49.91 6.47 -14.48
N PRO A 838 51.18 6.83 -14.22
CA PRO A 838 51.67 7.20 -12.89
C PRO A 838 51.04 8.46 -12.28
N GLU A 839 50.38 9.30 -13.10
CA GLU A 839 49.63 10.46 -12.63
C GLU A 839 48.34 10.06 -11.89
N GLY A 840 47.83 8.84 -12.13
CA GLY A 840 46.75 8.27 -11.35
C GLY A 840 45.40 8.98 -11.49
N GLU A 841 45.15 9.66 -12.60
CA GLU A 841 43.88 10.36 -12.88
C GLU A 841 42.99 9.52 -13.79
N LEU A 842 41.75 9.23 -13.39
CA LEU A 842 40.80 8.44 -14.18
C LEU A 842 39.43 9.10 -14.16
N THR A 843 38.83 9.28 -15.33
CA THR A 843 37.44 9.75 -15.46
C THR A 843 36.53 8.58 -15.79
N ILE A 844 35.37 8.51 -15.13
CA ILE A 844 34.32 7.53 -15.39
C ILE A 844 32.96 8.23 -15.46
N GLY A 845 32.05 7.73 -16.29
CA GLY A 845 30.73 8.33 -16.38
C GLY A 845 29.78 7.65 -17.34
N VAL A 846 28.65 8.30 -17.55
CA VAL A 846 27.64 7.93 -18.55
C VAL A 846 27.40 9.11 -19.46
N THR A 847 27.37 8.86 -20.76
CA THR A 847 27.09 9.87 -21.78
C THR A 847 25.99 9.41 -22.74
N LYS A 848 25.37 10.36 -23.45
CA LYS A 848 24.45 10.09 -24.56
C LYS A 848 24.73 11.02 -25.74
N ASP A 849 24.77 10.44 -26.94
CA ASP A 849 25.20 11.10 -28.17
C ASP A 849 24.09 11.88 -28.91
N LYS A 850 22.81 11.51 -28.75
CA LYS A 850 21.68 12.21 -29.40
C LYS A 850 20.33 12.03 -28.70
N GLN A 851 19.37 12.85 -29.12
CA GLN A 851 17.97 12.76 -28.71
C GLN A 851 17.22 11.66 -29.48
N VAL A 852 16.35 10.94 -28.78
CA VAL A 852 15.28 10.12 -29.37
C VAL A 852 13.98 10.42 -28.61
N ASP A 853 12.87 10.53 -29.34
CA ASP A 853 11.59 10.97 -28.76
C ASP A 853 11.06 10.06 -27.64
N GLY A 854 10.94 10.61 -26.42
CA GLY A 854 10.50 9.87 -25.23
C GLY A 854 11.49 8.81 -24.73
N ASP A 855 12.77 8.89 -25.14
CA ASP A 855 13.83 7.99 -24.69
C ASP A 855 14.18 8.18 -23.21
N TRP A 856 14.83 7.16 -22.64
CA TRP A 856 15.07 7.13 -21.21
C TRP A 856 16.30 6.31 -20.87
N ALA A 857 17.20 6.85 -20.07
CA ALA A 857 18.31 6.12 -19.47
C ALA A 857 18.18 6.17 -17.95
N VAL A 858 18.43 5.04 -17.30
CA VAL A 858 18.49 4.95 -15.84
C VAL A 858 19.72 4.16 -15.46
N PHE A 859 20.47 4.64 -14.48
CA PHE A 859 21.73 4.02 -14.06
C PHE A 859 22.09 4.34 -12.62
N ASP A 860 22.83 3.43 -12.01
CA ASP A 860 23.34 3.54 -10.64
C ASP A 860 24.50 2.56 -10.42
N ASN A 861 25.10 2.62 -9.23
CA ASN A 861 25.88 1.56 -8.61
C ASN A 861 27.23 1.30 -9.30
N PHE A 862 28.00 2.36 -9.50
CA PHE A 862 29.33 2.29 -10.09
C PHE A 862 30.29 1.46 -9.21
N ARG A 863 31.17 0.71 -9.87
CA ARG A 863 32.18 -0.16 -9.26
C ARG A 863 33.48 0.00 -10.00
N LEU A 864 34.58 0.17 -9.26
CA LEU A 864 35.92 0.25 -9.80
C LEU A 864 36.72 -0.97 -9.39
N THR A 865 37.29 -1.68 -10.36
CA THR A 865 38.11 -2.88 -10.15
C THR A 865 39.54 -2.62 -10.62
N TYR A 866 40.53 -2.96 -9.79
CA TYR A 866 41.95 -2.82 -10.07
C TYR A 866 42.61 -4.19 -10.28
N PHE A 867 43.31 -4.37 -11.40
CA PHE A 867 43.92 -5.65 -11.81
C PHE A 867 45.43 -5.71 -11.56
N GLY A 868 46.02 -4.66 -10.99
CA GLY A 868 47.47 -4.57 -10.79
C GLY A 868 48.20 -3.97 -12.00
N LYS A 869 49.54 -4.04 -11.97
CA LYS A 869 50.42 -3.43 -12.99
C LYS A 869 50.55 -4.22 -14.29
N LYS A 870 50.12 -5.48 -14.31
CA LYS A 870 50.30 -6.40 -15.43
C LYS A 870 48.99 -7.14 -15.69
N VAL A 871 48.46 -6.96 -16.89
CA VAL A 871 47.31 -7.69 -17.44
C VAL A 871 47.70 -8.12 -18.86
N SER A 872 47.33 -9.34 -19.24
CA SER A 872 47.57 -9.88 -20.58
C SER A 872 46.66 -9.23 -21.62
N GLN A 873 47.04 -9.31 -22.90
CA GLN A 873 46.19 -8.78 -23.97
C GLN A 873 44.89 -9.60 -24.12
N GLY A 874 44.90 -10.90 -23.80
CA GLY A 874 43.71 -11.76 -23.78
C GLY A 874 42.72 -11.29 -22.71
N THR A 875 43.22 -11.13 -21.49
CA THR A 875 42.83 -10.17 -20.44
C THR A 875 41.96 -8.99 -20.89
N ILE A 876 42.65 -8.03 -21.48
CA ILE A 876 42.13 -6.72 -21.90
C ILE A 876 41.04 -6.85 -22.97
N ASN A 877 41.19 -7.78 -23.91
CA ASN A 877 40.28 -7.95 -25.04
C ASN A 877 39.11 -8.89 -24.74
N GLY A 878 39.09 -9.57 -23.58
CA GLY A 878 38.12 -10.62 -23.26
C GLY A 878 38.24 -11.89 -24.13
N ILE A 879 39.42 -12.17 -24.70
CA ILE A 879 39.67 -13.32 -25.57
C ILE A 879 40.67 -14.26 -24.88
N ASP A 880 40.17 -15.24 -24.14
CA ASP A 880 41.03 -16.18 -23.40
C ASP A 880 41.53 -17.37 -24.22
N ASN A 881 41.03 -17.58 -25.44
CA ASN A 881 41.56 -18.60 -26.36
C ASN A 881 41.24 -18.23 -27.81
N VAL A 882 42.19 -17.62 -28.51
CA VAL A 882 42.29 -17.92 -29.95
C VAL A 882 42.75 -19.37 -29.98
N LYS A 883 41.89 -20.31 -30.41
CA LYS A 883 42.42 -21.59 -30.88
C LYS A 883 43.48 -21.24 -31.90
N SER A 884 44.74 -21.44 -31.57
CA SER A 884 45.78 -21.58 -32.57
C SER A 884 45.50 -22.93 -33.25
N ASP A 885 44.41 -23.00 -34.00
CA ASP A 885 44.33 -23.96 -35.09
C ASP A 885 45.49 -23.54 -35.97
N VAL A 886 46.56 -24.34 -35.88
CA VAL A 886 47.68 -24.32 -36.80
C VAL A 886 47.08 -24.09 -38.17
N VAL A 887 47.55 -23.05 -38.87
CA VAL A 887 47.11 -22.74 -40.23
C VAL A 887 47.14 -24.05 -41.01
N GLU A 888 45.97 -24.59 -41.36
CA GLU A 888 45.90 -25.80 -42.16
C GLU A 888 46.59 -25.49 -43.49
N ASP A 889 47.74 -26.11 -43.69
CA ASP A 889 48.63 -25.84 -44.82
C ASP A 889 47.85 -26.08 -46.11
N GLY A 890 47.79 -25.06 -46.97
CA GLY A 890 47.10 -25.11 -48.26
C GLY A 890 45.69 -24.50 -48.32
N LYS A 891 45.12 -24.00 -47.22
CA LYS A 891 43.85 -23.24 -47.26
C LYS A 891 44.07 -21.74 -47.56
N ILE A 892 43.18 -21.19 -48.38
CA ILE A 892 43.19 -19.78 -48.82
C ILE A 892 41.96 -19.08 -48.24
N TYR A 893 42.12 -17.87 -47.71
CA TYR A 893 41.06 -17.04 -47.14
C TYR A 893 41.01 -15.66 -47.80
N ASN A 894 39.84 -15.04 -47.88
CA ASN A 894 39.70 -13.61 -48.22
C ASN A 894 39.93 -12.72 -46.97
N LEU A 895 39.95 -11.39 -47.15
CA LEU A 895 40.17 -10.44 -46.05
C LEU A 895 39.03 -10.40 -45.02
N GLN A 896 37.89 -11.01 -45.32
CA GLN A 896 36.75 -11.19 -44.42
C GLN A 896 36.84 -12.51 -43.64
N GLY A 897 37.92 -13.28 -43.79
CA GLY A 897 38.14 -14.53 -43.06
C GLY A 897 37.37 -15.73 -43.61
N MET A 898 36.76 -15.63 -44.80
CA MET A 898 36.08 -16.75 -45.45
C MET A 898 37.05 -17.61 -46.25
N GLU A 899 37.00 -18.94 -46.06
CA GLU A 899 37.77 -19.89 -46.87
C GLU A 899 37.30 -19.85 -48.34
N VAL A 900 38.26 -19.80 -49.27
CA VAL A 900 38.04 -19.78 -50.71
C VAL A 900 38.86 -20.90 -51.33
N LYS A 901 38.18 -21.86 -52.00
CA LYS A 901 38.84 -23.01 -52.61
C LYS A 901 39.87 -22.63 -53.68
N ARG A 902 39.63 -21.52 -54.40
CA ARG A 902 40.54 -20.92 -55.40
C ARG A 902 40.32 -19.41 -55.49
N PRO A 903 41.37 -18.59 -55.53
CA PRO A 903 41.25 -17.14 -55.66
C PRO A 903 41.03 -16.75 -57.14
N LEU A 904 39.79 -16.90 -57.62
CA LEU A 904 39.41 -16.67 -59.02
C LEU A 904 39.13 -15.20 -59.37
N LYS A 905 39.17 -14.30 -58.38
CA LYS A 905 38.91 -12.87 -58.54
C LYS A 905 40.15 -12.07 -58.15
N ARG A 906 40.33 -10.91 -58.79
CA ARG A 906 41.38 -9.95 -58.40
C ARG A 906 41.17 -9.53 -56.94
N GLY A 907 42.22 -9.61 -56.13
CA GLY A 907 42.11 -9.27 -54.71
C GLY A 907 43.29 -9.76 -53.87
N ILE A 908 43.25 -9.40 -52.58
CA ILE A 908 44.22 -9.83 -51.57
C ILE A 908 43.64 -11.05 -50.85
N TYR A 909 44.44 -12.11 -50.78
CA TYR A 909 44.11 -13.37 -50.13
C TYR A 909 45.18 -13.73 -49.11
N ILE A 910 44.83 -14.60 -48.17
CA ILE A 910 45.72 -15.09 -47.12
C ILE A 910 45.83 -16.61 -47.29
N SER A 911 47.05 -17.13 -47.43
CA SER A 911 47.34 -18.58 -47.40
C SER A 911 48.58 -18.80 -46.55
N ASN A 912 48.58 -19.84 -45.72
CA ASN A 912 49.75 -20.20 -44.90
C ASN A 912 50.28 -19.02 -44.06
N GLY A 913 49.37 -18.17 -43.57
CA GLY A 913 49.70 -16.97 -42.78
C GLY A 913 50.30 -15.80 -43.58
N LYS A 914 50.44 -15.91 -44.90
CA LYS A 914 51.00 -14.85 -45.77
C LYS A 914 49.94 -14.28 -46.71
N LYS A 915 49.97 -12.96 -46.88
CA LYS A 915 49.14 -12.26 -47.87
C LYS A 915 49.73 -12.45 -49.27
N PHE A 916 48.89 -12.75 -50.26
CA PHE A 916 49.26 -12.73 -51.67
C PHE A 916 48.16 -12.06 -52.50
N ILE A 917 48.54 -11.58 -53.68
CA ILE A 917 47.64 -10.82 -54.57
C ILE A 917 47.36 -11.67 -55.79
N VAL A 918 46.07 -11.87 -56.10
CA VAL A 918 45.66 -12.33 -57.43
C VAL A 918 45.40 -11.09 -58.30
N LYS A 919 46.17 -10.99 -59.37
CA LYS A 919 46.14 -9.88 -60.34
C LYS A 919 45.27 -10.19 -61.55
#